data_AF-A0A4Q9MDF8-F1
#
_entry.id   AF-A0A4Q9MDF8-F1
#
_cell.length_a   1.000
_cell.length_b   1.000
_cell.length_c   1.000
_cell.angle_alpha   90.00
_cell.angle_beta   90.00
_cell.angle_gamma   90.00
#
_symmetry.space_group_name_H-M   'P 1'
#
loop_
_entity.id
_entity.type
_entity.pdbx_description
1 polymer ?
#
loop_
_entity_poly.entity_id
_entity_poly.type
_entity_poly.pdbx_seq_one_letter_code
_entity_poly.pdbx_strand_id
1 'polypeptide(L)'
;MATETAAASTTSLQVTNDDARGTLIVSASTGATPNETADVEQLRWVGSQFIYFLDIPCVEIYACPSSPSTSSDEPNETESDDPSETESDEPSGTDSSDSSSRPCIRSAEFVRTLIEGVMDMEVSMDHLERRDEAERKIISGDNLARLLVPWARGLLLEREHLALDPVHLEHGRRAKSVLLREIQAFDDAAQQVCPLDDEVLYALGTFLICVSKCASVAYGDDKAFGWLDNTRVMEDLYYVVRRRLESSWGSWMADEMERVLDAGIPFIAYATSCQPTLNKVATRTGIINLNRDPKNIPHVAPGCTCALVKPSMDAVRTSYSEDDVPAVIFDGNGLTVRPASKGPYVAISHVWADGLGSSTEHGLPLCQVARLDALVRKLVPDGAFWHDGLCVPSPKTQRPTWQRAISLLARIYAGADKVLVVDGGVRTQCSLAKPVEECLLRIATSGWAQRIWTLQEGVLARELYFEVADGLVDCSHFDGDASFITSCLIPTLRYRRHDGDSKFQRRLSQRPRCSLNDLIRLMRLRSVTCPEDEPLAIAGLLGIDAAPLAEIRNGEERMRALLLEVREVPRNLFLFGWSAKRLSIPNFTWAPASLTAVYWPGERDDVAICTEEGLLSDLTVVRFPSTVGQVCGMLRVVDTVESTFQEARSGERDSGEEFPQVFDANGTAYCELELSPRVNSEVIFNGFLTNHKPEALVPIREYAVAIVYIESISYQATLGGDTRLRCKYVGPGRVKWSTSVAGSVVSLGEGASVQATVEMTAVRVT
;
A
#
# COMPACT_ATOMS: atom_id res chain seq x y z
N MET A 1 -62.20 -30.89 18.20
CA MET A 1 -61.82 -32.15 18.88
C MET A 1 -60.90 -32.88 17.92
N ALA A 2 -59.62 -33.11 18.15
CA ALA A 2 -58.80 -32.99 19.36
C ALA A 2 -57.45 -32.37 19.02
N THR A 3 -56.89 -31.73 20.03
CA THR A 3 -55.55 -31.15 20.19
C THR A 3 -54.46 -32.21 20.22
N GLU A 4 -53.29 -31.92 19.64
CA GLU A 4 -52.00 -32.26 20.26
C GLU A 4 -50.85 -31.40 19.71
N THR A 5 -50.08 -30.88 20.67
CA THR A 5 -48.93 -29.97 20.60
C THR A 5 -47.60 -30.74 20.59
N ALA A 6 -46.65 -30.36 19.73
CA ALA A 6 -45.20 -30.52 19.91
C ALA A 6 -44.50 -29.62 18.84
N ALA A 7 -43.93 -28.46 19.17
CA ALA A 7 -42.64 -28.21 19.84
C ALA A 7 -41.42 -28.47 18.93
N ALA A 8 -40.76 -27.36 18.57
CA ALA A 8 -39.34 -27.19 18.18
C ALA A 8 -38.75 -28.17 17.15
N SER A 9 -38.82 -27.79 15.86
CA SER A 9 -37.90 -28.28 14.84
C SER A 9 -36.84 -27.21 14.55
N THR A 10 -35.62 -27.51 15.00
CA THR A 10 -34.32 -26.93 14.66
C THR A 10 -34.25 -26.38 13.24
N THR A 11 -34.22 -25.07 13.06
CA THR A 11 -33.72 -24.43 11.84
C THR A 11 -32.20 -24.50 11.86
N SER A 12 -31.65 -25.66 11.50
CA SER A 12 -30.28 -25.69 11.01
C SER A 12 -30.26 -24.90 9.70
N LEU A 13 -29.47 -23.84 9.61
CA LEU A 13 -28.96 -23.33 8.33
C LEU A 13 -28.10 -24.46 7.73
N GLN A 14 -28.75 -25.47 7.16
CA GLN A 14 -28.11 -26.54 6.41
C GLN A 14 -27.79 -26.00 5.02
N VAL A 15 -26.69 -25.25 4.92
CA VAL A 15 -26.04 -25.02 3.64
C VAL A 15 -25.41 -26.36 3.23
N THR A 16 -26.14 -27.15 2.45
CA THR A 16 -25.65 -28.42 1.88
C THR A 16 -25.51 -28.26 0.37
N ASN A 17 -24.28 -28.12 -0.13
CA ASN A 17 -23.68 -29.00 -1.14
C ASN A 17 -22.30 -28.51 -1.62
N ASP A 18 -21.42 -29.51 -1.75
CA ASP A 18 -20.15 -29.61 -2.46
C ASP A 18 -18.96 -28.70 -2.08
N ASP A 19 -18.10 -29.35 -1.27
CA ASP A 19 -16.64 -29.29 -1.18
C ASP A 19 -15.96 -27.96 -0.78
N ALA A 20 -15.32 -28.03 0.39
CA ALA A 20 -14.31 -27.12 0.96
C ALA A 20 -14.76 -25.83 1.69
N ARG A 21 -16.06 -25.60 1.91
CA ARG A 21 -16.53 -24.39 2.62
C ARG A 21 -17.15 -24.73 3.97
N GLY A 22 -16.43 -24.44 5.07
CA GLY A 22 -16.83 -24.75 6.44
C GLY A 22 -18.25 -24.29 6.79
N THR A 23 -18.99 -25.12 7.53
CA THR A 23 -20.38 -24.88 7.96
C THR A 23 -20.41 -24.21 9.34
N LEU A 24 -21.25 -23.19 9.52
CA LEU A 24 -21.53 -22.59 10.83
C LEU A 24 -22.43 -23.54 11.64
N ILE A 25 -22.08 -23.78 12.90
CA ILE A 25 -22.90 -24.59 13.81
C ILE A 25 -23.71 -23.66 14.71
N VAL A 26 -25.04 -23.73 14.62
CA VAL A 26 -25.96 -22.92 15.42
C VAL A 26 -26.88 -23.85 16.19
N SER A 27 -26.94 -23.70 17.52
CA SER A 27 -27.84 -24.45 18.38
C SER A 27 -28.71 -23.53 19.22
N ALA A 28 -29.99 -23.89 19.40
CA ALA A 28 -30.93 -23.11 20.22
C ALA A 28 -30.58 -23.10 21.72
N SER A 29 -29.65 -23.95 22.18
CA SER A 29 -29.25 -24.09 23.58
C SER A 29 -27.86 -23.56 23.92
N THR A 30 -26.98 -23.37 22.92
CA THR A 30 -25.57 -23.00 23.13
C THR A 30 -25.11 -21.83 22.26
N GLY A 31 -25.99 -21.25 21.46
CA GLY A 31 -25.65 -20.18 20.52
C GLY A 31 -24.85 -20.68 19.31
N ALA A 32 -24.22 -19.75 18.59
CA ALA A 32 -23.32 -20.06 17.49
C ALA A 32 -21.96 -20.53 18.03
N THR A 33 -21.44 -21.63 17.49
CA THR A 33 -20.16 -22.22 17.89
C THR A 33 -19.24 -22.44 16.67
N PRO A 34 -17.92 -22.25 16.82
CA PRO A 34 -16.95 -22.56 15.77
C PRO A 34 -17.02 -24.03 15.35
N ASN A 35 -16.92 -24.30 14.05
CA ASN A 35 -16.72 -25.67 13.58
C ASN A 35 -15.25 -26.08 13.71
N GLU A 36 -14.91 -26.78 14.80
CA GLU A 36 -13.54 -27.19 15.12
C GLU A 36 -12.88 -28.06 14.03
N THR A 37 -13.68 -28.75 13.21
CA THR A 37 -13.18 -29.62 12.13
C THR A 37 -12.85 -28.87 10.84
N ALA A 38 -13.26 -27.59 10.72
CA ALA A 38 -12.98 -26.80 9.54
C ALA A 38 -11.49 -26.44 9.45
N ASP A 39 -10.93 -26.67 8.26
CA ASP A 39 -9.58 -26.24 7.90
C ASP A 39 -9.53 -24.71 7.80
N VAL A 40 -8.73 -24.10 8.67
CA VAL A 40 -8.63 -22.64 8.79
C VAL A 40 -7.90 -22.04 7.60
N GLU A 41 -7.05 -22.81 6.90
CA GLU A 41 -6.38 -22.35 5.68
C GLU A 41 -7.40 -22.05 4.57
N GLN A 42 -8.56 -22.70 4.58
CA GLN A 42 -9.67 -22.45 3.64
C GLN A 42 -10.56 -21.26 4.04
N LEU A 43 -10.31 -20.64 5.21
CA LEU A 43 -11.14 -19.58 5.81
C LEU A 43 -10.48 -18.20 5.75
N ARG A 44 -9.67 -17.93 4.73
CA ARG A 44 -8.97 -16.64 4.55
C ARG A 44 -9.71 -15.60 3.71
N TRP A 45 -10.84 -15.97 3.12
CA TRP A 45 -11.54 -15.13 2.13
C TRP A 45 -13.05 -15.07 2.38
N VAL A 46 -13.64 -13.88 2.32
CA VAL A 46 -15.10 -13.66 2.31
C VAL A 46 -15.41 -12.80 1.08
N GLY A 47 -15.80 -13.44 -0.02
CA GLY A 47 -15.75 -12.79 -1.33
C GLY A 47 -14.34 -12.26 -1.61
N SER A 48 -14.21 -11.03 -2.10
CA SER A 48 -12.90 -10.40 -2.34
C SER A 48 -12.18 -9.86 -1.09
N GLN A 49 -12.76 -10.01 0.10
CA GLN A 49 -12.16 -9.54 1.35
C GLN A 49 -11.26 -10.63 1.97
N PHE A 50 -10.00 -10.29 2.22
CA PHE A 50 -9.08 -11.15 2.96
C PHE A 50 -9.22 -10.96 4.47
N ILE A 51 -9.31 -12.09 5.17
CA ILE A 51 -9.57 -12.20 6.60
C ILE A 51 -8.46 -13.02 7.26
N TYR A 52 -7.87 -12.46 8.31
CA TYR A 52 -6.88 -13.14 9.13
C TYR A 52 -6.94 -12.58 10.55
N PHE A 53 -7.44 -13.38 11.48
CA PHE A 53 -7.53 -13.02 12.89
C PHE A 53 -6.25 -13.42 13.62
N LEU A 54 -5.75 -12.51 14.46
CA LEU A 54 -4.70 -12.78 15.43
C LEU A 54 -5.31 -13.34 16.72
N ASP A 55 -4.51 -14.04 17.51
CA ASP A 55 -4.89 -14.36 18.89
C ASP A 55 -4.96 -13.07 19.71
N ILE A 56 -6.04 -12.90 20.48
CA ILE A 56 -6.29 -11.68 21.25
C ILE A 56 -6.05 -11.98 22.74
N PRO A 57 -5.12 -11.29 23.42
CA PRO A 57 -4.92 -11.44 24.85
C PRO A 57 -6.18 -11.09 25.66
N CYS A 58 -6.56 -11.94 26.63
CA CYS A 58 -7.66 -11.66 27.56
C CYS A 58 -7.18 -10.71 28.67
N VAL A 59 -7.21 -9.41 28.40
CA VAL A 59 -6.71 -8.35 29.30
C VAL A 59 -7.76 -7.26 29.54
N GLU A 60 -7.49 -6.39 30.50
CA GLU A 60 -8.25 -5.18 30.75
C GLU A 60 -7.87 -4.08 29.75
N ILE A 61 -8.86 -3.42 29.13
CA ILE A 61 -8.64 -2.45 28.05
C ILE A 61 -8.77 -1.00 28.56
N TYR A 62 -9.86 -0.62 29.25
CA TYR A 62 -10.05 0.74 29.82
C TYR A 62 -11.24 0.84 30.81
N ALA A 63 -11.27 1.92 31.60
CA ALA A 63 -12.33 2.28 32.54
C ALA A 63 -13.41 3.17 31.88
N CYS A 64 -14.69 2.81 32.00
CA CYS A 64 -15.80 3.58 31.44
C CYS A 64 -15.94 4.96 32.13
N PRO A 65 -16.15 6.07 31.41
CA PRO A 65 -16.59 7.33 32.02
C PRO A 65 -18.04 7.17 32.48
N SER A 66 -18.31 7.35 33.77
CA SER A 66 -19.69 7.44 34.27
C SER A 66 -20.34 8.72 33.75
N SER A 67 -21.54 8.60 33.18
CA SER A 67 -22.45 9.72 32.90
C SER A 67 -22.59 10.63 34.13
N PRO A 68 -22.64 11.96 33.96
CA PRO A 68 -22.63 12.89 35.09
C PRO A 68 -23.90 12.71 35.92
N SER A 69 -23.75 12.18 37.13
CA SER A 69 -24.80 12.21 38.14
C SER A 69 -25.03 13.66 38.51
N THR A 70 -26.23 14.15 38.21
CA THR A 70 -26.76 15.39 38.74
C THR A 70 -26.83 15.30 40.26
N SER A 71 -25.88 15.90 40.96
CA SER A 71 -26.07 16.31 42.36
C SER A 71 -25.79 17.80 42.45
N SER A 72 -26.90 18.54 42.47
CA SER A 72 -26.97 19.90 42.99
C SER A 72 -26.47 19.92 44.42
N ASP A 73 -25.42 20.68 44.72
CA ASP A 73 -25.25 21.28 46.04
C ASP A 73 -24.40 22.56 45.89
N GLU A 74 -24.98 23.66 46.35
CA GLU A 74 -24.38 25.00 46.40
C GLU A 74 -23.20 25.05 47.39
N PRO A 75 -22.20 25.93 47.17
CA PRO A 75 -21.13 26.12 48.12
C PRO A 75 -21.53 27.16 49.17
N ASN A 76 -21.40 26.83 50.45
CA ASN A 76 -21.35 27.82 51.52
C ASN A 76 -19.91 27.92 52.03
N GLU A 77 -19.35 29.09 51.85
CA GLU A 77 -18.08 29.54 52.42
C GLU A 77 -18.19 29.65 53.94
N THR A 78 -17.11 29.32 54.67
CA THR A 78 -16.62 30.15 55.79
C THR A 78 -15.22 29.69 56.23
N GLU A 79 -14.33 30.67 56.32
CA GLU A 79 -12.93 30.64 56.77
C GLU A 79 -12.79 30.40 58.28
N SER A 80 -11.64 29.84 58.73
CA SER A 80 -10.60 30.54 59.52
C SER A 80 -9.84 29.64 60.52
N ASP A 81 -8.50 29.71 60.40
CA ASP A 81 -7.45 29.84 61.44
C ASP A 81 -7.06 28.72 62.44
N ASP A 82 -5.96 28.04 62.10
CA ASP A 82 -4.64 27.95 62.81
C ASP A 82 -4.54 27.34 64.25
N PRO A 83 -3.33 27.08 64.81
CA PRO A 83 -2.71 25.74 64.88
C PRO A 83 -2.38 25.29 66.33
N SER A 84 -2.14 24.00 66.58
CA SER A 84 -1.20 23.57 67.64
C SER A 84 -0.91 22.07 67.65
N GLU A 85 0.33 21.81 68.08
CA GLU A 85 1.11 20.58 68.18
C GLU A 85 0.47 19.45 69.01
N THR A 86 0.77 18.18 68.68
CA THR A 86 1.59 17.28 69.52
C THR A 86 1.73 15.87 68.92
N GLU A 87 2.92 15.30 69.13
CA GLU A 87 3.39 13.96 68.74
C GLU A 87 2.60 12.81 69.39
N SER A 88 2.40 11.68 68.68
CA SER A 88 2.86 10.34 69.10
C SER A 88 2.28 9.20 68.24
N ASP A 89 3.20 8.33 67.80
CA ASP A 89 3.15 6.87 67.67
C ASP A 89 2.09 6.13 66.81
N GLU A 90 2.62 5.49 65.76
CA GLU A 90 2.11 4.34 65.00
C GLU A 90 1.76 3.09 65.87
N PRO A 91 1.13 2.01 65.33
CA PRO A 91 0.74 1.78 63.94
C PRO A 91 -0.73 1.41 63.71
N SER A 92 -1.09 1.62 62.45
CA SER A 92 -2.33 1.33 61.74
C SER A 92 -2.83 -0.11 61.86
N GLY A 93 -4.06 -0.23 62.38
CA GLY A 93 -4.98 -1.29 62.03
C GLY A 93 -6.32 -0.65 61.69
N THR A 94 -6.68 -0.58 60.42
CA THR A 94 -8.05 -0.29 59.99
C THR A 94 -8.32 -0.91 58.64
N ASP A 95 -9.32 -1.79 58.66
CA ASP A 95 -10.18 -2.09 57.53
C ASP A 95 -10.56 -0.80 56.78
N SER A 96 -10.41 -0.81 55.46
CA SER A 96 -11.14 0.09 54.58
C SER A 96 -11.74 -0.72 53.42
N SER A 97 -13.05 -0.91 53.54
CA SER A 97 -13.95 -1.24 52.46
C SER A 97 -14.02 -0.10 51.43
N ASP A 98 -14.36 -0.50 50.21
CA ASP A 98 -14.82 0.33 49.08
C ASP A 98 -13.79 1.21 48.38
N SER A 99 -12.92 0.55 47.60
CA SER A 99 -12.56 1.10 46.30
C SER A 99 -13.75 0.94 45.34
N SER A 100 -14.37 2.07 44.98
CA SER A 100 -15.26 2.16 43.83
C SER A 100 -14.46 1.87 42.56
N SER A 101 -14.25 0.59 42.27
CA SER A 101 -13.60 0.14 41.05
C SER A 101 -14.43 0.61 39.86
N ARG A 102 -13.83 1.48 39.04
CA ARG A 102 -14.41 1.90 37.76
C ARG A 102 -14.68 0.62 36.93
N PRO A 103 -15.82 0.49 36.24
CA PRO A 103 -16.07 -0.66 35.41
C PRO A 103 -15.04 -0.68 34.27
N CYS A 104 -14.14 -1.65 34.32
CA CYS A 104 -13.09 -1.88 33.33
C CYS A 104 -13.59 -2.92 32.32
N ILE A 105 -13.59 -2.59 31.02
CA ILE A 105 -14.02 -3.54 29.99
C ILE A 105 -12.86 -4.49 29.69
N ARG A 106 -13.14 -5.80 29.78
CA ARG A 106 -12.19 -6.85 29.38
C ARG A 106 -12.28 -7.11 27.88
N SER A 107 -11.16 -7.44 27.25
CA SER A 107 -11.13 -7.75 25.80
C SER A 107 -12.07 -8.87 25.39
N ALA A 108 -12.28 -9.88 26.23
CA ALA A 108 -13.28 -10.92 26.00
C ALA A 108 -14.72 -10.39 25.96
N GLU A 109 -15.05 -9.43 26.81
CA GLU A 109 -16.37 -8.80 26.84
C GLU A 109 -16.58 -7.88 25.63
N PHE A 110 -15.55 -7.12 25.26
CA PHE A 110 -15.54 -6.30 24.04
C PHE A 110 -15.77 -7.15 22.78
N VAL A 111 -14.97 -8.22 22.62
CA VAL A 111 -15.07 -9.13 21.46
C VAL A 111 -16.45 -9.77 21.40
N ARG A 112 -16.97 -10.29 22.53
CA ARG A 112 -18.31 -10.87 22.61
C ARG A 112 -19.39 -9.86 22.19
N THR A 113 -19.38 -8.67 22.78
CA THR A 113 -20.39 -7.62 22.51
C THR A 113 -20.42 -7.27 21.02
N LEU A 114 -19.23 -7.18 20.41
CA LEU A 114 -19.10 -6.87 19.00
C LEU A 114 -19.61 -8.00 18.11
N ILE A 115 -19.15 -9.24 18.31
CA ILE A 115 -19.55 -10.35 17.44
C ILE A 115 -21.04 -10.66 17.57
N GLU A 116 -21.60 -10.65 18.79
CA GLU A 116 -23.02 -10.90 19.02
C GLU A 116 -23.88 -9.80 18.40
N GLY A 117 -23.46 -8.52 18.54
CA GLY A 117 -24.19 -7.38 17.97
C GLY A 117 -24.09 -7.29 16.44
N VAL A 118 -22.99 -7.76 15.84
CA VAL A 118 -22.81 -7.77 14.38
C VAL A 118 -23.52 -8.95 13.73
N MET A 119 -23.49 -10.12 14.37
CA MET A 119 -24.17 -11.33 13.87
C MET A 119 -25.66 -11.35 14.20
N ASP A 120 -26.11 -10.58 15.21
CA ASP A 120 -27.44 -10.65 15.84
C ASP A 120 -27.72 -12.07 16.39
N MET A 121 -26.70 -12.68 17.01
CA MET A 121 -26.72 -14.07 17.51
C MET A 121 -25.91 -14.20 18.80
N GLU A 122 -26.36 -15.01 19.76
CA GLU A 122 -25.56 -15.35 20.95
C GLU A 122 -24.35 -16.22 20.58
N VAL A 123 -23.20 -15.96 21.20
CA VAL A 123 -21.94 -16.66 20.95
C VAL A 123 -21.35 -17.20 22.24
N SER A 124 -21.04 -18.51 22.26
CA SER A 124 -20.36 -19.12 23.40
C SER A 124 -18.86 -18.79 23.39
N MET A 125 -18.44 -17.93 24.32
CA MET A 125 -17.03 -17.54 24.48
C MET A 125 -16.12 -18.70 24.93
N ASP A 126 -16.66 -19.72 25.60
CA ASP A 126 -15.89 -20.88 26.06
C ASP A 126 -15.22 -21.66 24.91
N HIS A 127 -15.81 -21.60 23.71
CA HIS A 127 -15.24 -22.21 22.50
C HIS A 127 -14.26 -21.29 21.76
N LEU A 128 -14.24 -20.00 22.08
CA LEU A 128 -13.31 -19.03 21.50
C LEU A 128 -12.07 -18.85 22.37
N GLU A 129 -12.20 -18.98 23.69
CA GLU A 129 -11.12 -18.82 24.64
C GLU A 129 -10.23 -20.07 24.74
N ARG A 130 -8.92 -19.88 24.71
CA ARG A 130 -7.92 -20.94 24.95
C ARG A 130 -6.74 -20.41 25.76
N ARG A 131 -5.80 -21.30 26.09
CA ARG A 131 -4.49 -20.91 26.63
C ARG A 131 -3.43 -20.99 25.52
N ASP A 132 -2.55 -19.98 25.47
CA ASP A 132 -1.40 -19.99 24.58
C ASP A 132 -0.25 -20.85 25.16
N GLU A 133 0.89 -20.93 24.44
CA GLU A 133 2.07 -21.68 24.89
C GLU A 133 2.66 -21.16 26.23
N ALA A 134 2.37 -19.91 26.59
CA ALA A 134 2.79 -19.27 27.83
C ALA A 134 1.70 -19.36 28.93
N GLU A 135 0.69 -20.21 28.74
CA GLU A 135 -0.46 -20.40 29.65
C GLU A 135 -1.31 -19.14 29.88
N ARG A 136 -1.16 -18.11 29.03
CA ARG A 136 -1.96 -16.88 29.06
C ARG A 136 -3.32 -17.16 28.43
N LYS A 137 -4.37 -16.59 29.01
CA LYS A 137 -5.74 -16.70 28.47
C LYS A 137 -5.83 -15.81 27.23
N ILE A 138 -6.26 -16.38 26.11
CA ILE A 138 -6.40 -15.71 24.81
C ILE A 138 -7.73 -16.08 24.15
N ILE A 139 -8.19 -15.24 23.22
CA ILE A 139 -9.26 -15.56 22.28
C ILE A 139 -8.59 -16.01 20.98
N SER A 140 -8.92 -17.21 20.51
CA SER A 140 -8.24 -17.81 19.36
C SER A 140 -8.68 -17.18 18.04
N GLY A 141 -7.71 -16.65 17.28
CA GLY A 141 -7.96 -16.13 15.93
C GLY A 141 -8.50 -17.20 14.97
N ASP A 142 -8.02 -18.44 15.09
CA ASP A 142 -8.52 -19.57 14.29
C ASP A 142 -10.00 -19.86 14.56
N ASN A 143 -10.43 -19.82 15.83
CA ASN A 143 -11.83 -20.05 16.18
C ASN A 143 -12.72 -18.86 15.81
N LEU A 144 -12.21 -17.64 15.85
CA LEU A 144 -12.88 -16.47 15.27
C LEU A 144 -13.08 -16.63 13.75
N ALA A 145 -12.09 -17.14 13.02
CA ALA A 145 -12.21 -17.45 11.59
C ALA A 145 -13.28 -18.52 11.33
N ARG A 146 -13.27 -19.61 12.10
CA ARG A 146 -14.27 -20.70 12.04
C ARG A 146 -15.70 -20.27 12.38
N LEU A 147 -15.87 -19.13 13.05
CA LEU A 147 -17.17 -18.56 13.37
C LEU A 147 -17.63 -17.54 12.30
N LEU A 148 -16.83 -16.49 12.09
CA LEU A 148 -17.25 -15.30 11.33
C LEU A 148 -17.19 -15.52 9.81
N VAL A 149 -16.22 -16.28 9.31
CA VAL A 149 -16.05 -16.47 7.86
C VAL A 149 -17.18 -17.31 7.25
N PRO A 150 -17.56 -18.47 7.82
CA PRO A 150 -18.74 -19.21 7.38
C PRO A 150 -20.03 -18.40 7.45
N TRP A 151 -20.23 -17.64 8.53
CA TRP A 151 -21.40 -16.76 8.71
C TRP A 151 -21.52 -15.75 7.56
N ALA A 152 -20.47 -14.97 7.31
CA ALA A 152 -20.49 -13.95 6.27
C ALA A 152 -20.60 -14.55 4.86
N ARG A 153 -19.95 -15.70 4.60
CA ARG A 153 -20.10 -16.44 3.33
C ARG A 153 -21.54 -16.92 3.11
N GLY A 154 -22.22 -17.38 4.15
CA GLY A 154 -23.62 -17.80 4.08
C GLY A 154 -24.53 -16.65 3.62
N LEU A 155 -24.40 -15.48 4.26
CA LEU A 155 -25.18 -14.29 3.89
C LEU A 155 -24.83 -13.75 2.51
N LEU A 156 -23.56 -13.86 2.08
CA LEU A 156 -23.15 -13.50 0.72
C LEU A 156 -23.86 -14.35 -0.35
N LEU A 157 -24.05 -15.65 -0.11
CA LEU A 157 -24.75 -16.54 -1.04
C LEU A 157 -26.24 -16.18 -1.18
N GLU A 158 -26.84 -15.63 -0.13
CA GLU A 158 -28.24 -15.21 -0.10
C GLU A 158 -28.44 -13.73 -0.45
N ARG A 159 -27.36 -13.01 -0.80
CA ARG A 159 -27.36 -11.55 -0.95
C ARG A 159 -28.44 -11.03 -1.89
N GLU A 160 -28.71 -11.70 -3.01
CA GLU A 160 -29.76 -11.28 -3.95
C GLU A 160 -31.17 -11.35 -3.35
N HIS A 161 -31.43 -12.33 -2.48
CA HIS A 161 -32.71 -12.49 -1.79
C HIS A 161 -32.83 -11.51 -0.61
N LEU A 162 -31.73 -11.28 0.11
CA LEU A 162 -31.70 -10.43 1.31
C LEU A 162 -31.56 -8.93 1.01
N ALA A 163 -31.18 -8.54 -0.22
CA ALA A 163 -30.91 -7.14 -0.57
C ALA A 163 -32.09 -6.17 -0.30
N LEU A 164 -33.32 -6.67 -0.36
CA LEU A 164 -34.55 -5.90 -0.11
C LEU A 164 -35.31 -6.39 1.12
N ASP A 165 -34.77 -7.34 1.88
CA ASP A 165 -35.42 -7.84 3.09
C ASP A 165 -35.35 -6.78 4.21
N PRO A 166 -36.51 -6.26 4.68
CA PRO A 166 -36.53 -5.25 5.75
C PRO A 166 -35.85 -5.72 7.04
N VAL A 167 -35.90 -7.02 7.34
CA VAL A 167 -35.28 -7.58 8.54
C VAL A 167 -33.76 -7.57 8.41
N HIS A 168 -33.22 -8.09 7.30
CA HIS A 168 -31.79 -8.03 7.02
C HIS A 168 -31.23 -6.60 7.00
N LEU A 169 -31.96 -5.66 6.41
CA LEU A 169 -31.58 -4.24 6.39
C LEU A 169 -31.56 -3.63 7.80
N GLU A 170 -32.52 -3.98 8.66
CA GLU A 170 -32.54 -3.53 10.05
C GLU A 170 -31.38 -4.14 10.86
N HIS A 171 -31.08 -5.43 10.65
CA HIS A 171 -29.91 -6.07 11.25
C HIS A 171 -28.62 -5.38 10.81
N GLY A 172 -28.48 -5.04 9.53
CA GLY A 172 -27.35 -4.27 9.02
C GLY A 172 -27.21 -2.89 9.67
N ARG A 173 -28.31 -2.17 9.88
CA ARG A 173 -28.30 -0.88 10.61
C ARG A 173 -27.86 -1.05 12.07
N ARG A 174 -28.34 -2.09 12.75
CA ARG A 174 -27.95 -2.39 14.14
C ARG A 174 -26.47 -2.76 14.21
N ALA A 175 -26.00 -3.64 13.34
CA ALA A 175 -24.59 -4.04 13.25
C ALA A 175 -23.69 -2.82 13.01
N LYS A 176 -24.10 -1.90 12.11
CA LYS A 176 -23.40 -0.63 11.89
C LYS A 176 -23.35 0.23 13.16
N SER A 177 -24.46 0.37 13.88
CA SER A 177 -24.52 1.15 15.11
C SER A 177 -23.62 0.56 16.21
N VAL A 178 -23.59 -0.76 16.35
CA VAL A 178 -22.70 -1.47 17.29
C VAL A 178 -21.24 -1.23 16.91
N LEU A 179 -20.85 -1.49 15.65
CA LEU A 179 -19.48 -1.28 15.18
C LEU A 179 -19.02 0.16 15.40
N LEU A 180 -19.83 1.15 15.05
CA LEU A 180 -19.47 2.56 15.22
C LEU A 180 -19.26 2.92 16.70
N ARG A 181 -20.15 2.45 17.58
CA ARG A 181 -20.06 2.69 19.02
C ARG A 181 -18.79 2.07 19.62
N GLU A 182 -18.51 0.82 19.27
CA GLU A 182 -17.35 0.10 19.81
C GLU A 182 -16.03 0.64 19.23
N ILE A 183 -16.00 1.04 17.96
CA ILE A 183 -14.83 1.71 17.36
C ILE A 183 -14.57 3.05 18.05
N GLN A 184 -15.61 3.85 18.31
CA GLN A 184 -15.44 5.13 19.02
C GLN A 184 -14.95 4.91 20.44
N ALA A 185 -15.52 3.95 21.16
CA ALA A 185 -15.10 3.64 22.52
C ALA A 185 -13.64 3.14 22.57
N PHE A 186 -13.22 2.36 21.57
CA PHE A 186 -11.84 1.93 21.41
C PHE A 186 -10.89 3.10 21.07
N ASP A 187 -11.30 4.02 20.19
CA ASP A 187 -10.51 5.23 19.85
C ASP A 187 -10.36 6.17 21.06
N ASP A 188 -11.45 6.43 21.80
CA ASP A 188 -11.42 7.23 23.02
C ASP A 188 -10.52 6.59 24.09
N ALA A 189 -10.53 5.26 24.21
CA ALA A 189 -9.69 4.54 25.15
C ALA A 189 -8.20 4.63 24.81
N ALA A 190 -7.85 4.47 23.53
CA ALA A 190 -6.47 4.60 23.07
C ALA A 190 -5.89 6.01 23.30
N GLN A 191 -6.75 7.03 23.37
CA GLN A 191 -6.36 8.42 23.64
C GLN A 191 -6.12 8.73 25.13
N GLN A 192 -6.45 7.83 26.07
CA GLN A 192 -6.23 8.06 27.49
C GLN A 192 -4.73 8.00 27.87
N VAL A 193 -4.38 8.57 29.03
CA VAL A 193 -3.00 8.78 29.52
C VAL A 193 -2.15 7.50 29.63
N CYS A 194 -2.77 6.32 29.56
CA CYS A 194 -2.08 5.04 29.49
C CYS A 194 -2.33 4.39 28.12
N PRO A 195 -1.39 4.48 27.16
CA PRO A 195 -1.56 3.86 25.85
C PRO A 195 -1.70 2.34 25.96
N LEU A 196 -2.54 1.76 25.12
CA LEU A 196 -2.70 0.32 25.00
C LEU A 196 -1.37 -0.36 24.70
N ASP A 197 -1.18 -1.58 25.24
CA ASP A 197 -0.04 -2.42 24.87
C ASP A 197 -0.05 -2.72 23.35
N ASP A 198 1.12 -2.69 22.73
CA ASP A 198 1.27 -2.89 21.28
C ASP A 198 0.70 -4.24 20.79
N GLU A 199 0.80 -5.32 21.59
CA GLU A 199 0.20 -6.63 21.26
C GLU A 199 -1.32 -6.54 21.22
N VAL A 200 -1.91 -5.84 22.19
CA VAL A 200 -3.36 -5.69 22.35
C VAL A 200 -3.93 -4.78 21.26
N LEU A 201 -3.30 -3.63 21.01
CA LEU A 201 -3.67 -2.70 19.93
C LEU A 201 -3.62 -3.41 18.57
N TYR A 202 -2.57 -4.20 18.33
CA TYR A 202 -2.42 -4.93 17.07
C TYR A 202 -3.50 -5.99 16.87
N ALA A 203 -3.75 -6.81 17.90
CA ALA A 203 -4.72 -7.89 17.82
C ALA A 203 -6.17 -7.36 17.71
N LEU A 204 -6.55 -6.41 18.56
CA LEU A 204 -7.90 -5.82 18.56
C LEU A 204 -8.16 -4.95 17.32
N GLY A 205 -7.18 -4.14 16.91
CA GLY A 205 -7.29 -3.34 15.68
C GLY A 205 -7.46 -4.22 14.43
N THR A 206 -6.68 -5.30 14.32
CA THR A 206 -6.81 -6.27 13.23
C THR A 206 -8.16 -7.00 13.28
N PHE A 207 -8.62 -7.37 14.47
CA PHE A 207 -9.93 -7.98 14.70
C PHE A 207 -11.07 -7.07 14.24
N LEU A 208 -11.08 -5.80 14.65
CA LEU A 208 -12.09 -4.83 14.25
C LEU A 208 -12.16 -4.68 12.73
N ILE A 209 -11.02 -4.58 12.05
CA ILE A 209 -10.97 -4.51 10.57
C ILE A 209 -11.55 -5.79 9.95
N CYS A 210 -11.23 -6.97 10.48
CA CYS A 210 -11.76 -8.23 9.96
C CYS A 210 -13.27 -8.36 10.17
N VAL A 211 -13.80 -7.97 11.34
CA VAL A 211 -15.25 -7.98 11.61
C VAL A 211 -15.97 -6.99 10.70
N SER A 212 -15.45 -5.77 10.55
CA SER A 212 -16.00 -4.77 9.62
C SER A 212 -16.05 -5.29 8.18
N LYS A 213 -15.00 -5.98 7.71
CA LYS A 213 -14.99 -6.61 6.38
C LYS A 213 -16.00 -7.75 6.26
N CYS A 214 -16.17 -8.57 7.30
CA CYS A 214 -17.19 -9.62 7.29
C CYS A 214 -18.60 -9.01 7.25
N ALA A 215 -18.86 -7.98 8.06
CA ALA A 215 -20.12 -7.25 8.10
C ALA A 215 -20.41 -6.55 6.77
N SER A 216 -19.40 -5.95 6.12
CA SER A 216 -19.59 -5.27 4.85
C SER A 216 -20.02 -6.23 3.74
N VAL A 217 -19.48 -7.45 3.73
CA VAL A 217 -19.89 -8.47 2.77
C VAL A 217 -21.27 -9.04 3.12
N ALA A 218 -21.55 -9.25 4.41
CA ALA A 218 -22.83 -9.77 4.89
C ALA A 218 -24.01 -8.82 4.62
N TYR A 219 -23.83 -7.51 4.84
CA TYR A 219 -24.89 -6.50 4.75
C TYR A 219 -24.82 -5.63 3.49
N GLY A 220 -23.71 -5.67 2.74
CA GLY A 220 -23.62 -5.14 1.38
C GLY A 220 -23.26 -3.66 1.24
N ASP A 221 -22.58 -3.04 2.21
CA ASP A 221 -22.19 -1.61 2.18
C ASP A 221 -20.75 -1.38 2.70
N ASP A 222 -19.75 -1.49 1.81
CA ASP A 222 -18.33 -1.33 2.20
C ASP A 222 -18.01 0.04 2.82
N LYS A 223 -18.69 1.12 2.39
CA LYS A 223 -18.43 2.46 2.93
C LYS A 223 -18.95 2.57 4.36
N ALA A 224 -20.13 2.01 4.62
CA ALA A 224 -20.74 2.03 5.95
C ALA A 224 -20.02 1.18 7.00
N PHE A 225 -18.95 0.46 6.65
CA PHE A 225 -18.16 -0.31 7.62
C PHE A 225 -16.66 0.04 7.59
N GLY A 226 -16.23 1.03 6.77
CA GLY A 226 -14.83 1.48 6.63
C GLY A 226 -14.40 2.61 7.58
N TRP A 227 -14.94 2.69 8.80
CA TRP A 227 -14.77 3.87 9.68
C TRP A 227 -13.41 3.99 10.36
N LEU A 228 -12.68 2.89 10.54
CA LEU A 228 -11.37 2.91 11.20
C LEU A 228 -10.37 3.81 10.48
N ASP A 229 -10.48 3.99 9.15
CA ASP A 229 -9.50 4.73 8.37
C ASP A 229 -9.37 6.22 8.75
N ASN A 230 -10.36 6.77 9.47
CA ASN A 230 -10.38 8.17 9.91
C ASN A 230 -10.12 8.36 11.42
N THR A 231 -9.72 7.30 12.14
CA THR A 231 -9.45 7.38 13.58
C THR A 231 -7.96 7.54 13.86
N ARG A 232 -7.61 8.10 15.02
CA ARG A 232 -6.21 8.23 15.44
C ARG A 232 -5.60 6.88 15.80
N VAL A 233 -6.41 5.96 16.33
CA VAL A 233 -6.04 4.55 16.53
C VAL A 233 -5.44 3.92 15.27
N MET A 234 -5.93 4.31 14.09
CA MET A 234 -5.40 3.75 12.84
C MET A 234 -3.95 4.20 12.59
N GLU A 235 -3.60 5.45 12.91
CA GLU A 235 -2.21 5.94 12.83
C GLU A 235 -1.29 5.14 13.76
N ASP A 236 -1.72 4.92 15.01
CA ASP A 236 -0.97 4.13 15.98
C ASP A 236 -0.86 2.66 15.56
N LEU A 237 -1.94 2.09 15.03
CA LEU A 237 -1.97 0.73 14.50
C LEU A 237 -0.99 0.57 13.32
N TYR A 238 -0.92 1.53 12.39
CA TYR A 238 0.06 1.51 11.30
C TYR A 238 1.49 1.48 11.85
N TYR A 239 1.78 2.27 12.89
CA TYR A 239 3.09 2.30 13.53
C TYR A 239 3.44 0.95 14.18
N VAL A 240 2.50 0.34 14.90
CA VAL A 240 2.69 -0.99 15.52
C VAL A 240 2.88 -2.08 14.47
N VAL A 241 2.03 -2.10 13.45
CA VAL A 241 2.10 -3.07 12.34
C VAL A 241 3.45 -2.99 11.63
N ARG A 242 3.96 -1.77 11.40
CA ARG A 242 5.29 -1.56 10.81
C ARG A 242 6.39 -2.18 11.66
N ARG A 243 6.39 -1.95 12.98
CA ARG A 243 7.37 -2.53 13.91
C ARG A 243 7.28 -4.05 14.00
N ARG A 244 6.07 -4.62 13.97
CA ARG A 244 5.86 -6.07 13.98
C ARG A 244 6.39 -6.71 12.69
N LEU A 245 6.16 -6.06 11.55
CA LEU A 245 6.68 -6.49 10.26
C LEU A 245 8.22 -6.40 10.22
N GLU A 246 8.80 -5.31 10.72
CA GLU A 246 10.25 -5.17 10.90
C GLU A 246 10.84 -6.29 11.74
N SER A 247 10.20 -6.61 12.87
CA SER A 247 10.69 -7.65 13.79
C SER A 247 10.64 -9.04 13.17
N SER A 248 9.60 -9.30 12.37
CA SER A 248 9.35 -10.62 11.79
C SER A 248 10.16 -10.85 10.51
N TRP A 249 10.28 -9.83 9.65
CA TRP A 249 10.92 -9.92 8.32
C TRP A 249 12.26 -9.20 8.18
N GLY A 250 12.66 -8.44 9.19
CA GLY A 250 13.81 -7.55 9.16
C GLY A 250 13.44 -6.13 8.69
N SER A 251 14.33 -5.17 8.99
CA SER A 251 14.12 -3.73 8.72
C SER A 251 13.80 -3.40 7.26
N TRP A 252 14.31 -4.19 6.32
CA TRP A 252 14.04 -3.99 4.90
C TRP A 252 12.55 -4.14 4.57
N MET A 253 11.82 -5.07 5.18
CA MET A 253 10.41 -5.27 4.86
C MET A 253 9.54 -4.13 5.42
N ALA A 254 9.93 -3.52 6.54
CA ALA A 254 9.22 -2.36 7.05
C ALA A 254 9.34 -1.14 6.12
N ASP A 255 10.48 -0.97 5.46
CA ASP A 255 10.62 0.00 4.36
C ASP A 255 9.74 -0.39 3.15
N GLU A 256 9.54 -1.68 2.95
CA GLU A 256 8.74 -2.24 1.86
C GLU A 256 7.26 -2.47 2.22
N MET A 257 6.83 -2.06 3.42
CA MET A 257 5.47 -2.27 3.95
C MET A 257 4.41 -1.76 2.98
N GLU A 258 4.70 -0.67 2.26
CA GLU A 258 3.82 -0.07 1.26
C GLU A 258 3.51 -0.98 0.06
N ARG A 259 4.23 -2.10 -0.12
CA ARG A 259 3.89 -3.14 -1.10
C ARG A 259 2.73 -4.01 -0.64
N VAL A 260 2.69 -4.33 0.65
CA VAL A 260 1.66 -5.19 1.24
C VAL A 260 0.53 -4.38 1.87
N LEU A 261 0.73 -3.07 2.08
CA LEU A 261 -0.27 -2.16 2.63
C LEU A 261 -1.55 -2.10 1.80
N ASP A 262 -1.41 -2.07 0.48
CA ASP A 262 -2.56 -2.03 -0.44
C ASP A 262 -3.47 -3.29 -0.31
N ALA A 263 -3.02 -4.37 0.35
CA ALA A 263 -3.84 -5.55 0.67
C ALA A 263 -4.59 -5.44 2.01
N GLY A 264 -4.25 -4.42 2.82
CA GLY A 264 -4.86 -4.11 4.10
C GLY A 264 -4.22 -4.83 5.30
N ILE A 265 -4.51 -4.32 6.50
CA ILE A 265 -3.95 -4.80 7.78
C ILE A 265 -4.11 -6.32 7.99
N PRO A 266 -5.24 -6.98 7.66
CA PRO A 266 -5.35 -8.44 7.82
C PRO A 266 -4.31 -9.21 7.00
N PHE A 267 -3.98 -8.75 5.78
CA PHE A 267 -2.95 -9.38 4.97
C PHE A 267 -1.55 -9.16 5.56
N ILE A 268 -1.31 -7.98 6.16
CA ILE A 268 -0.05 -7.73 6.87
C ILE A 268 0.05 -8.63 8.11
N ALA A 269 -1.04 -8.82 8.85
CA ALA A 269 -1.09 -9.77 9.96
C ALA A 269 -0.74 -11.19 9.53
N TYR A 270 -1.30 -11.66 8.41
CA TYR A 270 -0.88 -12.91 7.79
C TYR A 270 0.61 -12.91 7.40
N ALA A 271 1.11 -11.82 6.81
CA ALA A 271 2.52 -11.72 6.46
C ALA A 271 3.43 -11.82 7.70
N THR A 272 3.07 -11.19 8.82
CA THR A 272 3.87 -11.26 10.06
C THR A 272 3.94 -12.65 10.68
N SER A 273 2.93 -13.52 10.45
CA SER A 273 2.98 -14.91 10.91
C SER A 273 3.75 -15.83 9.96
N CYS A 274 4.00 -15.38 8.73
CA CYS A 274 4.77 -16.13 7.76
C CYS A 274 6.29 -15.99 7.98
N GLN A 275 7.02 -17.08 7.74
CA GLN A 275 8.48 -17.04 7.71
C GLN A 275 8.97 -16.12 6.57
N PRO A 276 9.99 -15.28 6.78
CA PRO A 276 10.46 -14.36 5.75
C PRO A 276 11.00 -15.05 4.52
N THR A 277 10.77 -14.44 3.37
CA THR A 277 11.36 -14.90 2.10
C THR A 277 12.88 -14.72 2.18
N LEU A 278 13.64 -15.82 2.10
CA LEU A 278 15.10 -15.83 2.07
C LEU A 278 15.62 -15.27 0.73
N ASN A 279 15.41 -13.98 0.46
CA ASN A 279 15.91 -13.34 -0.74
C ASN A 279 17.31 -12.78 -0.51
N LYS A 280 18.23 -13.10 -1.42
CA LYS A 280 19.60 -12.54 -1.45
C LYS A 280 19.64 -11.12 -2.06
N VAL A 281 18.53 -10.40 -2.12
CA VAL A 281 18.40 -9.14 -2.87
C VAL A 281 18.46 -7.94 -1.93
N ALA A 282 19.22 -6.94 -2.39
CA ALA A 282 19.70 -5.76 -1.69
C ALA A 282 18.63 -5.05 -0.86
N THR A 283 18.91 -4.87 0.43
CA THR A 283 18.22 -3.88 1.26
C THR A 283 18.72 -2.49 0.89
N ARG A 284 17.94 -1.43 1.17
CA ARG A 284 18.39 -0.03 1.07
C ARG A 284 19.70 0.26 1.81
N THR A 285 20.01 -0.56 2.82
CA THR A 285 21.16 -0.43 3.73
C THR A 285 22.31 -1.37 3.39
N GLY A 286 22.16 -2.25 2.40
CA GLY A 286 23.15 -3.30 2.12
C GLY A 286 22.92 -3.96 0.78
N ILE A 287 23.70 -3.52 -0.21
CA ILE A 287 23.97 -4.31 -1.41
C ILE A 287 24.68 -5.58 -0.91
N ILE A 288 24.00 -6.74 -0.90
CA ILE A 288 24.74 -7.99 -0.93
C ILE A 288 25.51 -7.91 -2.25
N ASN A 289 26.81 -7.71 -2.12
CA ASN A 289 27.76 -7.67 -3.22
C ASN A 289 27.46 -8.87 -4.13
N LEU A 290 26.78 -8.58 -5.24
CA LEU A 290 26.88 -9.41 -6.41
C LEU A 290 28.34 -9.32 -6.77
N ASN A 291 29.11 -10.33 -6.38
CA ASN A 291 30.31 -10.64 -7.13
C ASN A 291 29.81 -10.91 -8.54
N ARG A 292 29.73 -9.84 -9.35
CA ARG A 292 29.37 -9.84 -10.78
C ARG A 292 30.51 -10.47 -11.57
N ASP A 293 31.14 -11.50 -11.02
CA ASP A 293 32.13 -12.25 -11.75
C ASP A 293 31.37 -13.18 -12.68
N PRO A 294 31.36 -12.93 -13.99
CA PRO A 294 30.70 -13.82 -14.95
C PRO A 294 31.33 -15.23 -14.93
N LYS A 295 32.47 -15.39 -14.25
CA LYS A 295 33.15 -16.67 -14.05
C LYS A 295 32.58 -17.51 -12.90
N ASN A 296 31.64 -16.99 -12.11
CA ASN A 296 31.08 -17.71 -10.95
C ASN A 296 29.54 -17.83 -11.01
N ILE A 297 29.03 -18.18 -12.18
CA ILE A 297 27.60 -18.46 -12.40
C ILE A 297 27.27 -19.81 -11.75
N PRO A 298 26.30 -19.89 -10.81
CA PRO A 298 25.94 -21.13 -10.16
C PRO A 298 25.37 -22.15 -11.16
N HIS A 299 25.77 -23.40 -10.97
CA HIS A 299 25.18 -24.53 -11.66
C HIS A 299 23.87 -24.95 -10.99
N VAL A 300 23.03 -25.73 -11.69
CA VAL A 300 21.75 -26.21 -11.16
C VAL A 300 21.94 -27.09 -9.93
N ALA A 301 22.89 -28.03 -9.98
CA ALA A 301 23.20 -28.95 -8.89
C ALA A 301 24.53 -28.58 -8.22
N PRO A 302 24.62 -28.63 -6.87
CA PRO A 302 25.88 -28.50 -6.16
C PRO A 302 26.91 -29.52 -6.69
N GLY A 303 28.12 -29.06 -7.00
CA GLY A 303 29.22 -29.91 -7.50
C GLY A 303 29.24 -30.15 -9.02
N CYS A 304 28.28 -29.63 -9.78
CA CYS A 304 28.34 -29.69 -11.24
C CYS A 304 29.43 -28.74 -11.80
N THR A 305 30.16 -29.20 -12.82
CA THR A 305 31.29 -28.47 -13.45
C THR A 305 31.17 -28.42 -14.99
N CYS A 306 29.95 -28.51 -15.53
CA CYS A 306 29.72 -28.49 -16.97
C CYS A 306 30.26 -27.23 -17.66
N ALA A 307 30.60 -27.32 -18.95
CA ALA A 307 31.09 -26.17 -19.71
C ALA A 307 30.05 -25.04 -19.84
N LEU A 308 30.54 -23.82 -20.04
CA LEU A 308 29.72 -22.69 -20.47
C LEU A 308 29.38 -22.84 -21.95
N VAL A 309 28.13 -22.54 -22.30
CA VAL A 309 27.61 -22.56 -23.68
C VAL A 309 27.17 -21.16 -24.06
N LYS A 310 27.47 -20.76 -25.29
CA LYS A 310 27.10 -19.46 -25.85
C LYS A 310 26.69 -19.59 -27.32
N PRO A 311 25.82 -18.71 -27.82
CA PRO A 311 25.48 -18.67 -29.23
C PRO A 311 26.60 -18.00 -30.06
N SER A 312 26.47 -18.06 -31.39
CA SER A 312 27.34 -17.31 -32.32
C SER A 312 27.15 -15.81 -32.14
N MET A 313 28.23 -15.10 -31.79
CA MET A 313 28.25 -13.64 -31.67
C MET A 313 27.88 -12.93 -32.98
N ASP A 314 28.34 -13.46 -34.12
CA ASP A 314 28.05 -12.86 -35.42
C ASP A 314 26.56 -13.01 -35.77
N ALA A 315 25.95 -14.15 -35.44
CA ALA A 315 24.51 -14.34 -35.64
C ALA A 315 23.66 -13.41 -34.76
N VAL A 316 24.05 -13.20 -33.50
CA VAL A 316 23.41 -12.20 -32.60
C VAL A 316 23.55 -10.79 -33.18
N ARG A 317 24.75 -10.42 -33.67
CA ARG A 317 24.99 -9.11 -34.29
C ARG A 317 24.13 -8.91 -35.54
N THR A 318 24.07 -9.92 -36.41
CA THR A 318 23.26 -9.88 -37.63
C THR A 318 21.78 -9.65 -37.30
N SER A 319 21.22 -10.40 -36.35
CA SER A 319 19.81 -10.23 -35.93
C SER A 319 19.51 -8.79 -35.51
N TYR A 320 20.33 -8.20 -34.64
CA TYR A 320 20.12 -6.82 -34.21
C TYR A 320 20.34 -5.78 -35.30
N SER A 321 21.29 -6.03 -36.23
CA SER A 321 21.51 -5.14 -37.37
C SER A 321 20.33 -5.10 -38.34
N GLU A 322 19.51 -6.16 -38.36
CA GLU A 322 18.30 -6.28 -39.16
C GLU A 322 17.02 -5.82 -38.42
N ASP A 323 17.16 -5.16 -37.25
CA ASP A 323 16.03 -4.76 -36.36
C ASP A 323 15.19 -5.95 -35.86
N ASP A 324 15.78 -7.14 -35.75
CA ASP A 324 15.12 -8.35 -35.23
C ASP A 324 15.71 -8.78 -33.88
N VAL A 325 14.94 -9.54 -33.12
CA VAL A 325 15.32 -10.05 -31.79
C VAL A 325 15.98 -11.43 -31.93
N PRO A 326 17.21 -11.64 -31.44
CA PRO A 326 17.84 -12.95 -31.48
C PRO A 326 17.26 -13.84 -30.38
N ALA A 327 16.61 -14.94 -30.74
CA ALA A 327 16.26 -16.02 -29.82
C ALA A 327 17.21 -17.22 -30.03
N VAL A 328 17.40 -18.05 -29.02
CA VAL A 328 18.26 -19.24 -29.11
C VAL A 328 17.46 -20.53 -29.05
N ILE A 329 17.93 -21.55 -29.77
CA ILE A 329 17.43 -22.93 -29.70
C ILE A 329 18.56 -23.80 -29.18
N PHE A 330 18.24 -24.64 -28.21
CA PHE A 330 19.17 -25.61 -27.63
C PHE A 330 18.97 -26.99 -28.26
N ASP A 331 20.05 -27.56 -28.79
CA ASP A 331 20.06 -28.87 -29.47
C ASP A 331 20.51 -30.03 -28.55
N GLY A 332 20.74 -29.75 -27.27
CA GLY A 332 21.27 -30.69 -26.29
C GLY A 332 22.75 -30.47 -25.95
N ASN A 333 23.50 -29.76 -26.79
CA ASN A 333 24.93 -29.51 -26.57
C ASN A 333 25.36 -28.06 -26.87
N GLY A 334 24.69 -27.39 -27.81
CA GLY A 334 25.01 -26.05 -28.28
C GLY A 334 23.78 -25.17 -28.47
N LEU A 335 24.04 -23.91 -28.84
CA LEU A 335 23.01 -22.89 -29.05
C LEU A 335 23.09 -22.35 -30.48
N THR A 336 21.97 -22.42 -31.19
CA THR A 336 21.79 -21.77 -32.50
C THR A 336 20.89 -20.56 -32.36
N VAL A 337 21.20 -19.48 -33.08
CA VAL A 337 20.40 -18.25 -33.08
C VAL A 337 19.32 -18.35 -34.16
N ARG A 338 18.08 -18.06 -33.77
CA ARG A 338 16.93 -17.89 -34.66
C ARG A 338 16.34 -16.50 -34.43
N PRO A 339 16.20 -15.66 -35.48
CA PRO A 339 15.52 -14.39 -35.36
C PRO A 339 14.04 -14.59 -34.95
N ALA A 340 13.51 -13.71 -34.10
CA ALA A 340 12.16 -13.80 -33.57
C ALA A 340 11.08 -13.70 -34.68
N SER A 341 11.37 -13.01 -35.79
CA SER A 341 10.49 -12.99 -36.97
C SER A 341 10.23 -14.38 -37.58
N LYS A 342 11.06 -15.39 -37.25
CA LYS A 342 10.96 -16.76 -37.78
C LYS A 342 10.16 -17.71 -36.89
N GLY A 343 9.53 -17.23 -35.81
CA GLY A 343 8.53 -17.98 -35.06
C GLY A 343 8.53 -17.69 -33.55
N PRO A 344 7.71 -18.43 -32.77
CA PRO A 344 7.47 -18.11 -31.37
C PRO A 344 8.72 -18.33 -30.52
N TYR A 345 8.89 -17.49 -29.52
CA TYR A 345 9.91 -17.62 -28.49
C TYR A 345 9.36 -17.26 -27.12
N VAL A 346 10.03 -17.78 -26.08
CA VAL A 346 9.79 -17.44 -24.67
C VAL A 346 10.90 -16.49 -24.21
N ALA A 347 10.56 -15.35 -23.62
CA ALA A 347 11.56 -14.50 -22.98
C ALA A 347 11.73 -14.91 -21.50
N ILE A 348 12.98 -15.11 -21.08
CA ILE A 348 13.32 -15.44 -19.69
C ILE A 348 13.54 -14.15 -18.90
N SER A 349 12.65 -13.89 -17.96
CA SER A 349 12.75 -12.80 -16.99
C SER A 349 13.32 -13.37 -15.70
N HIS A 350 14.47 -12.88 -15.23
CA HIS A 350 15.16 -13.51 -14.09
C HIS A 350 15.90 -12.49 -13.22
N VAL A 351 16.23 -12.92 -12.00
CA VAL A 351 16.97 -12.10 -11.04
C VAL A 351 18.47 -12.37 -11.16
N TRP A 352 19.24 -11.35 -11.52
CA TRP A 352 20.71 -11.47 -11.63
C TRP A 352 21.36 -11.91 -10.32
N ALA A 353 20.75 -11.52 -9.19
CA ALA A 353 21.22 -11.91 -7.86
C ALA A 353 21.10 -13.39 -7.53
N ASP A 354 20.26 -14.11 -8.26
CA ASP A 354 20.19 -15.57 -8.19
C ASP A 354 21.29 -16.24 -9.02
N GLY A 355 22.16 -15.43 -9.65
CA GLY A 355 23.37 -15.85 -10.31
C GLY A 355 23.24 -16.12 -11.81
N LEU A 356 22.08 -15.90 -12.43
CA LEU A 356 21.88 -16.13 -13.87
C LEU A 356 22.32 -14.96 -14.78
N GLY A 357 22.86 -13.87 -14.22
CA GLY A 357 23.36 -12.73 -14.99
C GLY A 357 24.67 -13.05 -15.72
N SER A 358 24.73 -12.79 -17.04
CA SER A 358 25.92 -13.02 -17.89
C SER A 358 25.94 -12.05 -19.10
N SER A 359 26.78 -12.32 -20.11
CA SER A 359 26.75 -11.68 -21.43
C SER A 359 26.95 -12.71 -22.54
N THR A 360 26.52 -12.40 -23.77
CA THR A 360 26.63 -13.32 -24.90
C THR A 360 28.05 -13.90 -25.06
N GLU A 361 29.11 -13.12 -24.84
CA GLU A 361 30.49 -13.57 -24.98
C GLU A 361 30.91 -14.64 -23.96
N HIS A 362 30.31 -14.60 -22.77
CA HIS A 362 30.59 -15.50 -21.65
C HIS A 362 29.68 -16.74 -21.67
N GLY A 363 28.39 -16.54 -21.97
CA GLY A 363 27.40 -17.62 -22.00
C GLY A 363 26.91 -18.05 -20.61
N LEU A 364 26.27 -19.21 -20.55
CA LEU A 364 25.71 -19.79 -19.32
C LEU A 364 26.15 -21.27 -19.17
N PRO A 365 26.21 -21.83 -17.95
CA PRO A 365 26.47 -23.25 -17.76
C PRO A 365 25.47 -24.12 -18.52
N LEU A 366 25.96 -25.18 -19.19
CA LEU A 366 25.13 -26.12 -19.97
C LEU A 366 23.92 -26.63 -19.17
N CYS A 367 24.09 -26.94 -17.87
CA CYS A 367 23.00 -27.40 -17.01
C CYS A 367 21.90 -26.35 -16.81
N GLN A 368 22.24 -25.06 -16.74
CA GLN A 368 21.27 -23.98 -16.64
C GLN A 368 20.52 -23.80 -17.96
N VAL A 369 21.24 -23.83 -19.08
CA VAL A 369 20.64 -23.77 -20.42
C VAL A 369 19.66 -24.93 -20.63
N ALA A 370 20.06 -26.16 -20.30
CA ALA A 370 19.21 -27.34 -20.42
C ALA A 370 17.96 -27.25 -19.53
N ARG A 371 18.09 -26.71 -18.32
CA ARG A 371 16.95 -26.49 -17.41
C ARG A 371 15.98 -25.44 -17.97
N LEU A 372 16.49 -24.31 -18.46
CA LEU A 372 15.67 -23.28 -19.07
C LEU A 372 14.95 -23.81 -20.31
N ASP A 373 15.67 -24.53 -21.18
CA ASP A 373 15.08 -25.20 -22.35
C ASP A 373 13.96 -26.17 -21.95
N ALA A 374 14.16 -26.99 -20.91
CA ALA A 374 13.12 -27.89 -20.40
C ALA A 374 11.85 -27.16 -19.93
N LEU A 375 11.99 -25.99 -19.29
CA LEU A 375 10.85 -25.15 -18.89
C LEU A 375 10.18 -24.51 -20.10
N VAL A 376 10.97 -24.01 -21.06
CA VAL A 376 10.50 -23.41 -22.30
C VAL A 376 9.69 -24.41 -23.11
N ARG A 377 10.14 -25.66 -23.22
CA ARG A 377 9.42 -26.73 -23.95
C ARG A 377 8.07 -27.10 -23.33
N LYS A 378 7.86 -26.89 -22.03
CA LYS A 378 6.53 -27.04 -21.40
C LYS A 378 5.54 -25.98 -21.91
N LEU A 379 6.05 -24.81 -22.29
CA LEU A 379 5.27 -23.67 -22.73
C LEU A 379 5.13 -23.60 -24.26
N VAL A 380 6.21 -23.94 -24.97
CA VAL A 380 6.32 -23.95 -26.44
C VAL A 380 7.21 -25.15 -26.83
N PRO A 381 6.66 -26.31 -27.26
CA PRO A 381 7.41 -27.56 -27.46
C PRO A 381 8.65 -27.47 -28.36
N ASP A 382 8.57 -26.68 -29.44
CA ASP A 382 9.67 -26.40 -30.37
C ASP A 382 10.19 -24.95 -30.24
N GLY A 383 9.98 -24.35 -29.06
CA GLY A 383 10.21 -22.94 -28.80
C GLY A 383 11.68 -22.58 -28.74
N ALA A 384 12.03 -21.43 -29.34
CA ALA A 384 13.27 -20.75 -28.98
C ALA A 384 13.04 -19.99 -27.67
N PHE A 385 14.12 -19.56 -27.02
CA PHE A 385 14.03 -18.63 -25.90
C PHE A 385 15.02 -17.49 -26.00
N TRP A 386 14.65 -16.36 -25.43
CA TRP A 386 15.52 -15.20 -25.26
C TRP A 386 15.97 -15.12 -23.81
N HIS A 387 17.26 -14.91 -23.58
CA HIS A 387 17.84 -14.67 -22.25
C HIS A 387 18.93 -13.61 -22.41
N ASP A 388 18.97 -12.60 -21.55
CA ASP A 388 19.93 -11.49 -21.66
C ASP A 388 21.41 -11.95 -21.68
N GLY A 389 21.81 -12.89 -20.80
CA GLY A 389 23.14 -13.48 -20.76
C GLY A 389 23.54 -14.29 -21.99
N LEU A 390 22.60 -14.57 -22.90
CA LEU A 390 22.87 -15.23 -24.19
C LEU A 390 22.64 -14.27 -25.37
N CYS A 391 21.73 -13.31 -25.25
CA CYS A 391 21.26 -12.49 -26.36
C CYS A 391 21.64 -11.01 -26.23
N VAL A 392 22.24 -10.58 -25.13
CA VAL A 392 22.71 -9.20 -24.91
C VAL A 392 24.24 -9.19 -24.78
N PRO A 393 24.95 -8.65 -25.77
CA PRO A 393 26.40 -8.50 -25.71
C PRO A 393 26.87 -7.53 -24.62
N SER A 394 28.12 -7.67 -24.19
CA SER A 394 28.69 -6.76 -23.20
C SER A 394 28.92 -5.34 -23.76
N PRO A 395 28.54 -4.28 -23.02
CA PRO A 395 28.79 -2.90 -23.45
C PRO A 395 30.28 -2.55 -23.54
N LYS A 396 31.15 -3.34 -22.91
CA LYS A 396 32.61 -3.13 -22.92
C LYS A 396 33.24 -3.58 -24.26
N THR A 397 32.67 -4.59 -24.90
CA THR A 397 33.23 -5.25 -26.08
C THR A 397 32.40 -5.01 -27.34
N GLN A 398 31.10 -4.79 -27.21
CA GLN A 398 30.15 -4.73 -28.33
C GLN A 398 29.16 -3.57 -28.17
N ARG A 399 29.66 -2.37 -27.85
CA ARG A 399 28.83 -1.20 -27.51
C ARG A 399 27.70 -0.90 -28.53
N PRO A 400 27.92 -0.88 -29.86
CA PRO A 400 26.85 -0.60 -30.82
C PRO A 400 25.72 -1.65 -30.77
N THR A 401 26.09 -2.92 -30.69
CA THR A 401 25.11 -4.03 -30.60
C THR A 401 24.39 -4.03 -29.25
N TRP A 402 25.09 -3.71 -28.16
CA TRP A 402 24.48 -3.52 -26.84
C TRP A 402 23.46 -2.37 -26.86
N GLN A 403 23.81 -1.20 -27.42
CA GLN A 403 22.88 -0.07 -27.55
C GLN A 403 21.61 -0.48 -28.30
N ARG A 404 21.77 -1.27 -29.37
CA ARG A 404 20.65 -1.81 -30.14
C ARG A 404 19.80 -2.81 -29.34
N ALA A 405 20.43 -3.68 -28.55
CA ALA A 405 19.73 -4.61 -27.69
C ALA A 405 18.89 -3.88 -26.62
N ILE A 406 19.47 -2.84 -25.98
CA ILE A 406 18.78 -2.03 -24.97
C ILE A 406 17.59 -1.27 -25.57
N SER A 407 17.73 -0.67 -26.76
CA SER A 407 16.60 0.03 -27.41
C SER A 407 15.45 -0.90 -27.80
N LEU A 408 15.72 -2.20 -27.92
CA LEU A 408 14.71 -3.20 -28.27
C LEU A 408 14.11 -3.95 -27.07
N LEU A 409 14.55 -3.71 -25.81
CA LEU A 409 14.07 -4.44 -24.63
C LEU A 409 12.55 -4.52 -24.53
N ALA A 410 11.87 -3.38 -24.71
CA ALA A 410 10.41 -3.34 -24.69
C ALA A 410 9.78 -4.21 -25.79
N ARG A 411 10.37 -4.24 -26.99
CA ARG A 411 9.90 -5.08 -28.11
C ARG A 411 10.19 -6.56 -27.84
N ILE A 412 11.30 -6.89 -27.18
CA ILE A 412 11.67 -8.26 -26.81
C ILE A 412 10.59 -8.88 -25.91
N TYR A 413 10.16 -8.19 -24.86
CA TYR A 413 9.16 -8.75 -23.95
C TYR A 413 7.73 -8.65 -24.51
N ALA A 414 7.40 -7.58 -25.23
CA ALA A 414 6.08 -7.43 -25.88
C ALA A 414 5.87 -8.40 -27.05
N GLY A 415 6.95 -8.76 -27.77
CA GLY A 415 6.93 -9.65 -28.93
C GLY A 415 7.00 -11.14 -28.57
N ALA A 416 7.43 -11.47 -27.36
CA ALA A 416 7.50 -12.86 -26.89
C ALA A 416 6.09 -13.48 -26.85
N ASP A 417 5.97 -14.77 -27.20
CA ASP A 417 4.68 -15.45 -27.04
C ASP A 417 4.33 -15.59 -25.55
N LYS A 418 5.36 -15.82 -24.73
CA LYS A 418 5.29 -15.96 -23.27
C LYS A 418 6.53 -15.37 -22.61
N VAL A 419 6.36 -14.82 -21.42
CA VAL A 419 7.47 -14.44 -20.53
C VAL A 419 7.46 -15.41 -19.35
N LEU A 420 8.62 -16.03 -19.09
CA LEU A 420 8.82 -16.94 -17.96
C LEU A 420 9.68 -16.26 -16.90
N VAL A 421 9.11 -16.06 -15.72
CA VAL A 421 9.78 -15.53 -14.54
C VAL A 421 10.49 -16.64 -13.79
N VAL A 422 11.80 -16.49 -13.62
CA VAL A 422 12.68 -17.38 -12.85
C VAL A 422 13.26 -16.59 -11.68
N ASP A 423 12.69 -16.82 -10.50
CA ASP A 423 13.10 -16.21 -9.23
C ASP A 423 13.33 -17.32 -8.20
N GLY A 424 14.49 -17.29 -7.53
CA GLY A 424 14.90 -18.31 -6.58
C GLY A 424 13.99 -18.38 -5.34
N GLY A 425 13.49 -17.24 -4.86
CA GLY A 425 12.57 -17.16 -3.73
C GLY A 425 11.22 -17.75 -4.08
N VAL A 426 10.62 -17.33 -5.20
CA VAL A 426 9.33 -17.87 -5.68
C VAL A 426 9.43 -19.38 -5.93
N ARG A 427 10.46 -19.83 -6.64
CA ARG A 427 10.66 -21.25 -6.96
C ARG A 427 10.81 -22.13 -5.74
N THR A 428 11.41 -21.63 -4.65
CA THR A 428 11.66 -22.44 -3.45
C THR A 428 10.50 -22.42 -2.46
N GLN A 429 9.67 -21.37 -2.49
CA GLN A 429 8.64 -21.13 -1.47
C GLN A 429 7.21 -21.25 -1.99
N CYS A 430 7.00 -21.24 -3.30
CA CYS A 430 5.70 -21.50 -3.91
C CYS A 430 5.63 -22.91 -4.48
N SER A 431 4.44 -23.50 -4.45
CA SER A 431 4.09 -24.73 -5.16
C SER A 431 2.62 -24.69 -5.59
N LEU A 432 2.20 -25.59 -6.46
CA LEU A 432 0.82 -25.68 -6.93
C LEU A 432 -0.18 -26.02 -5.82
N ALA A 433 0.29 -26.65 -4.73
CA ALA A 433 -0.54 -27.07 -3.61
C ALA A 433 -0.62 -26.04 -2.46
N LYS A 434 0.23 -25.00 -2.48
CA LYS A 434 0.24 -23.97 -1.42
C LYS A 434 -0.95 -23.01 -1.56
N PRO A 435 -1.41 -22.42 -0.44
CA PRO A 435 -2.48 -21.42 -0.47
C PRO A 435 -2.12 -20.22 -1.35
N VAL A 436 -3.13 -19.65 -2.01
CA VAL A 436 -2.97 -18.56 -2.98
C VAL A 436 -2.35 -17.33 -2.33
N GLU A 437 -2.79 -16.96 -1.12
CA GLU A 437 -2.22 -15.85 -0.35
C GLU A 437 -0.74 -16.02 -0.01
N GLU A 438 -0.27 -17.26 0.18
CA GLU A 438 1.17 -17.50 0.39
C GLU A 438 1.91 -17.21 -0.91
N CYS A 439 1.44 -17.75 -2.04
CA CYS A 439 2.04 -17.49 -3.35
C CYS A 439 2.06 -15.99 -3.69
N LEU A 440 0.98 -15.25 -3.37
CA LEU A 440 0.91 -13.80 -3.54
C LEU A 440 1.96 -13.08 -2.71
N LEU A 441 2.08 -13.41 -1.42
CA LEU A 441 3.08 -12.84 -0.53
C LEU A 441 4.50 -13.10 -1.05
N ARG A 442 4.81 -14.34 -1.48
CA ARG A 442 6.13 -14.70 -2.01
C ARG A 442 6.47 -13.98 -3.30
N ILE A 443 5.52 -13.83 -4.23
CA ILE A 443 5.75 -13.11 -5.49
C ILE A 443 5.90 -11.60 -5.24
N ALA A 444 5.02 -11.00 -4.44
CA ALA A 444 5.05 -9.56 -4.14
C ALA A 444 6.35 -9.14 -3.43
N THR A 445 6.91 -10.04 -2.63
CA THR A 445 8.15 -9.83 -1.86
C THR A 445 9.39 -10.42 -2.54
N SER A 446 9.25 -10.94 -3.77
CA SER A 446 10.34 -11.58 -4.53
C SER A 446 11.40 -10.59 -5.01
N GLY A 447 12.61 -11.09 -5.28
CA GLY A 447 13.66 -10.29 -5.92
C GLY A 447 13.24 -9.76 -7.28
N TRP A 448 12.40 -10.52 -8.00
CA TRP A 448 11.80 -10.10 -9.26
C TRP A 448 10.87 -8.89 -9.09
N ALA A 449 9.98 -8.89 -8.09
CA ALA A 449 9.09 -7.75 -7.84
C ALA A 449 9.84 -6.49 -7.37
N GLN A 450 11.06 -6.65 -6.85
CA GLN A 450 11.88 -5.58 -6.28
C GLN A 450 12.83 -4.88 -7.26
N ARG A 451 12.93 -5.29 -8.52
CA ARG A 451 13.86 -4.67 -9.49
C ARG A 451 13.11 -3.82 -10.51
N ILE A 452 13.64 -2.65 -10.86
CA ILE A 452 13.00 -1.82 -11.88
C ILE A 452 13.04 -2.47 -13.28
N TRP A 453 14.14 -3.17 -13.60
CA TRP A 453 14.34 -3.76 -14.93
C TRP A 453 13.33 -4.86 -15.25
N THR A 454 12.92 -5.65 -14.25
CA THR A 454 11.93 -6.73 -14.39
C THR A 454 10.50 -6.20 -14.56
N LEU A 455 10.27 -4.92 -14.25
CA LEU A 455 8.93 -4.32 -14.35
C LEU A 455 8.40 -4.38 -15.78
N GLN A 456 9.18 -3.92 -16.76
CA GLN A 456 8.76 -3.95 -18.15
C GLN A 456 8.58 -5.38 -18.69
N GLU A 457 9.36 -6.32 -18.17
CA GLU A 457 9.34 -7.73 -18.55
C GLU A 457 7.99 -8.36 -18.19
N GLY A 458 7.44 -8.03 -17.02
CA GLY A 458 6.14 -8.50 -16.56
C GLY A 458 4.95 -7.77 -17.18
N VAL A 459 5.02 -6.43 -17.25
CA VAL A 459 3.91 -5.60 -17.76
C VAL A 459 3.68 -5.81 -19.25
N LEU A 460 4.76 -5.92 -20.05
CA LEU A 460 4.65 -6.04 -21.51
C LEU A 460 4.38 -7.46 -21.98
N ALA A 461 4.53 -8.46 -21.11
CA ALA A 461 4.34 -9.86 -21.45
C ALA A 461 2.94 -10.12 -22.03
N ARG A 462 2.83 -10.85 -23.15
CA ARG A 462 1.52 -11.28 -23.67
C ARG A 462 0.87 -12.29 -22.73
N GLU A 463 1.61 -13.32 -22.35
CA GLU A 463 1.32 -14.23 -21.24
C GLU A 463 2.50 -14.23 -20.28
N LEU A 464 2.24 -14.22 -18.97
CA LEU A 464 3.25 -14.20 -17.92
C LEU A 464 3.13 -15.46 -17.06
N TYR A 465 4.23 -16.18 -16.90
CA TYR A 465 4.32 -17.39 -16.07
C TYR A 465 5.39 -17.22 -15.01
N PHE A 466 5.14 -17.74 -13.82
CA PHE A 466 6.12 -17.85 -12.73
C PHE A 466 6.50 -19.31 -12.54
N GLU A 467 7.80 -19.58 -12.43
CA GLU A 467 8.29 -20.88 -12.00
C GLU A 467 8.09 -21.09 -10.50
N VAL A 468 7.39 -22.16 -10.14
CA VAL A 468 7.21 -22.63 -8.76
C VAL A 468 7.91 -23.99 -8.58
N ALA A 469 7.99 -24.51 -7.34
CA ALA A 469 8.79 -25.69 -7.01
C ALA A 469 8.45 -26.93 -7.87
N ASP A 470 7.17 -27.09 -8.19
CA ASP A 470 6.57 -28.27 -8.82
C ASP A 470 5.86 -27.96 -10.16
N GLY A 471 5.98 -26.74 -10.69
CA GLY A 471 5.22 -26.34 -11.86
C GLY A 471 5.40 -24.91 -12.34
N LEU A 472 4.41 -24.44 -13.09
CA LEU A 472 4.30 -23.07 -13.59
C LEU A 472 2.93 -22.53 -13.20
N VAL A 473 2.87 -21.30 -12.72
CA VAL A 473 1.62 -20.58 -12.44
C VAL A 473 1.51 -19.35 -13.34
N ASP A 474 0.33 -19.05 -13.85
CA ASP A 474 0.01 -17.79 -14.52
C ASP A 474 -1.02 -16.99 -13.71
N CYS A 475 -1.46 -15.85 -14.23
CA CYS A 475 -2.38 -14.99 -13.50
C CYS A 475 -3.74 -15.64 -13.16
N SER A 476 -4.17 -16.67 -13.89
CA SER A 476 -5.43 -17.39 -13.60
C SER A 476 -5.38 -18.19 -12.29
N HIS A 477 -4.19 -18.47 -11.77
CA HIS A 477 -4.02 -19.05 -10.43
C HIS A 477 -4.58 -18.13 -9.32
N PHE A 478 -4.77 -16.84 -9.62
CA PHE A 478 -5.26 -15.83 -8.70
C PHE A 478 -6.69 -15.33 -9.02
N ASP A 479 -7.42 -16.05 -9.88
CA ASP A 479 -8.82 -15.73 -10.19
C ASP A 479 -9.73 -15.92 -8.95
N GLY A 480 -10.92 -15.31 -8.99
CA GLY A 480 -11.90 -15.36 -7.92
C GLY A 480 -11.63 -14.34 -6.81
N ASP A 481 -11.77 -14.81 -5.56
CA ASP A 481 -11.68 -14.00 -4.33
C ASP A 481 -10.34 -13.25 -4.21
N ALA A 482 -9.24 -13.89 -4.63
CA ALA A 482 -7.90 -13.31 -4.54
C ALA A 482 -7.60 -12.22 -5.58
N SER A 483 -8.41 -12.08 -6.62
CA SER A 483 -8.09 -11.25 -7.80
C SER A 483 -7.88 -9.77 -7.49
N PHE A 484 -8.64 -9.22 -6.54
CA PHE A 484 -8.52 -7.83 -6.12
C PHE A 484 -7.18 -7.57 -5.43
N ILE A 485 -6.89 -8.34 -4.38
CA ILE A 485 -5.63 -8.22 -3.64
C ILE A 485 -4.43 -8.53 -4.52
N THR A 486 -4.55 -9.47 -5.45
CA THR A 486 -3.51 -9.75 -6.44
C THR A 486 -3.14 -8.52 -7.26
N SER A 487 -4.14 -7.73 -7.68
CA SER A 487 -3.90 -6.50 -8.43
C SER A 487 -3.26 -5.39 -7.58
N CYS A 488 -3.43 -5.44 -6.25
CA CYS A 488 -2.76 -4.56 -5.30
C CYS A 488 -1.29 -4.98 -5.06
N LEU A 489 -1.07 -6.26 -4.76
CA LEU A 489 0.23 -6.81 -4.35
C LEU A 489 1.19 -7.06 -5.52
N ILE A 490 0.65 -7.36 -6.70
CA ILE A 490 1.42 -7.60 -7.92
C ILE A 490 0.93 -6.61 -8.99
N PRO A 491 1.30 -5.32 -8.89
CA PRO A 491 0.76 -4.27 -9.77
C PRO A 491 0.95 -4.53 -11.27
N THR A 492 1.92 -5.37 -11.67
CA THR A 492 2.12 -5.79 -13.06
C THR A 492 0.96 -6.61 -13.62
N LEU A 493 0.18 -7.29 -12.78
CA LEU A 493 -1.00 -8.06 -13.17
C LEU A 493 -2.25 -7.20 -13.31
N ARG A 494 -2.25 -5.95 -12.80
CA ARG A 494 -3.41 -5.06 -12.87
C ARG A 494 -3.89 -4.83 -14.31
N TYR A 495 -2.99 -4.76 -15.29
CA TYR A 495 -3.33 -4.58 -16.71
C TYR A 495 -3.96 -5.81 -17.36
N ARG A 496 -4.01 -6.94 -16.66
CA ARG A 496 -4.67 -8.16 -17.10
C ARG A 496 -6.08 -8.26 -16.53
N ARG A 497 -6.58 -7.27 -15.80
CA ARG A 497 -7.91 -7.33 -15.18
C ARG A 497 -8.67 -6.06 -15.52
N HIS A 498 -9.95 -6.19 -15.85
CA HIS A 498 -10.84 -5.03 -15.88
C HIS A 498 -11.43 -4.78 -14.49
N ASP A 499 -11.78 -3.53 -14.20
CA ASP A 499 -12.39 -3.19 -12.91
C ASP A 499 -13.72 -3.93 -12.77
N GLY A 500 -13.90 -4.61 -11.63
CA GLY A 500 -15.08 -5.45 -11.36
C GLY A 500 -14.95 -6.92 -11.80
N ASP A 501 -13.93 -7.28 -12.58
CA ASP A 501 -13.72 -8.67 -12.98
C ASP A 501 -13.05 -9.49 -11.87
N SER A 502 -13.55 -10.71 -11.66
CA SER A 502 -12.92 -11.71 -10.80
C SER A 502 -11.86 -12.54 -11.54
N LYS A 503 -11.67 -12.34 -12.85
CA LYS A 503 -10.75 -13.14 -13.66
C LYS A 503 -9.72 -12.29 -14.37
N PHE A 504 -8.50 -12.81 -14.48
CA PHE A 504 -7.44 -12.19 -15.27
C PHE A 504 -7.45 -12.68 -16.73
N GLN A 505 -7.23 -11.74 -17.64
CA GLN A 505 -6.86 -12.00 -19.02
C GLN A 505 -5.47 -12.65 -19.08
N ARG A 506 -5.47 -13.98 -19.22
CA ARG A 506 -4.26 -14.79 -19.39
C ARG A 506 -3.37 -14.29 -20.53
N ARG A 507 -3.96 -14.01 -21.70
CA ARG A 507 -3.26 -13.51 -22.89
C ARG A 507 -3.74 -12.11 -23.26
N LEU A 508 -2.86 -11.13 -23.15
CA LEU A 508 -3.12 -9.76 -23.58
C LEU A 508 -3.19 -9.65 -25.11
N SER A 509 -4.28 -9.05 -25.60
CA SER A 509 -4.48 -8.77 -27.03
C SER A 509 -3.74 -7.52 -27.50
N GLN A 510 -3.57 -6.55 -26.59
CA GLN A 510 -2.89 -5.29 -26.86
C GLN A 510 -1.82 -5.04 -25.81
N ARG A 511 -0.78 -4.32 -26.22
CA ARG A 511 0.30 -3.90 -25.34
C ARG A 511 -0.24 -2.87 -24.34
N PRO A 512 -0.03 -3.05 -23.02
CA PRO A 512 -0.38 -2.03 -22.04
C PRO A 512 0.37 -0.72 -22.31
N ARG A 513 -0.33 0.40 -22.15
CA ARG A 513 0.25 1.74 -22.16
C ARG A 513 0.21 2.27 -20.73
N CYS A 514 1.37 2.65 -20.21
CA CYS A 514 1.46 3.22 -18.87
C CYS A 514 1.59 4.73 -18.98
N SER A 515 0.78 5.47 -18.22
CA SER A 515 1.09 6.86 -17.90
C SER A 515 2.25 6.92 -16.91
N LEU A 516 2.89 8.08 -16.77
CA LEU A 516 3.87 8.29 -15.72
C LEU A 516 3.24 8.09 -14.32
N ASN A 517 1.95 8.40 -14.16
CA ASN A 517 1.23 8.18 -12.91
C ASN A 517 1.11 6.68 -12.57
N ASP A 518 0.76 5.85 -13.55
CA ASP A 518 0.69 4.41 -13.33
C ASP A 518 2.09 3.87 -12.93
N LEU A 519 3.15 4.39 -13.57
CA LEU A 519 4.51 3.98 -13.26
C LEU A 519 4.93 4.30 -11.82
N ILE A 520 4.48 5.41 -11.22
CA ILE A 520 4.79 5.71 -9.80
C ILE A 520 4.36 4.55 -8.91
N ARG A 521 3.14 4.00 -9.13
CA ARG A 521 2.66 2.84 -8.39
C ARG A 521 3.44 1.57 -8.74
N LEU A 522 3.71 1.32 -10.03
CA LEU A 522 4.43 0.13 -10.48
C LEU A 522 5.90 0.07 -10.01
N MET A 523 6.53 1.24 -9.91
CA MET A 523 7.91 1.41 -9.49
C MET A 523 8.06 1.52 -7.98
N ARG A 524 6.96 1.68 -7.24
CA ARG A 524 6.95 1.80 -5.78
C ARG A 524 7.87 0.74 -5.19
N LEU A 525 8.89 1.23 -4.49
CA LEU A 525 9.87 0.44 -3.75
C LEU A 525 10.73 -0.52 -4.61
N ARG A 526 10.70 -0.39 -5.94
CA ARG A 526 11.66 -1.10 -6.80
C ARG A 526 13.02 -0.43 -6.70
N SER A 527 14.05 -1.25 -6.63
CA SER A 527 15.44 -0.84 -6.63
C SER A 527 16.01 -0.78 -8.05
N VAL A 528 16.96 0.13 -8.21
CA VAL A 528 17.80 0.25 -9.41
C VAL A 528 19.25 0.28 -8.95
N THR A 529 20.09 -0.59 -9.53
CA THR A 529 21.49 -0.68 -9.12
C THR A 529 22.32 0.51 -9.62
N CYS A 530 21.91 1.11 -10.74
CA CYS A 530 22.48 2.32 -11.30
C CYS A 530 21.34 3.34 -11.49
N PRO A 531 21.17 4.31 -10.57
CA PRO A 531 20.06 5.26 -10.62
C PRO A 531 19.92 6.01 -11.95
N GLU A 532 21.03 6.24 -12.64
CA GLU A 532 21.04 6.89 -13.94
C GLU A 532 20.29 6.08 -15.01
N ASP A 533 20.21 4.76 -14.88
CA ASP A 533 19.56 3.90 -15.87
C ASP A 533 18.03 3.86 -15.71
N GLU A 534 17.48 4.45 -14.64
CA GLU A 534 16.04 4.45 -14.37
C GLU A 534 15.20 4.94 -15.57
N PRO A 535 15.50 6.08 -16.22
CA PRO A 535 14.80 6.50 -17.43
C PRO A 535 14.80 5.46 -18.55
N LEU A 536 15.90 4.72 -18.73
CA LEU A 536 16.02 3.69 -19.77
C LEU A 536 15.15 2.48 -19.46
N ALA A 537 15.04 2.10 -18.18
CA ALA A 537 14.24 0.97 -17.73
C ALA A 537 12.74 1.19 -17.95
N ILE A 538 12.28 2.45 -17.98
CA ILE A 538 10.85 2.79 -18.05
C ILE A 538 10.40 3.44 -19.35
N ALA A 539 11.31 3.98 -20.16
CA ALA A 539 10.99 4.61 -21.45
C ALA A 539 10.11 3.71 -22.32
N GLY A 540 10.43 2.42 -22.37
CA GLY A 540 9.65 1.42 -23.08
C GLY A 540 8.17 1.40 -22.65
N LEU A 541 7.89 1.44 -21.34
CA LEU A 541 6.52 1.39 -20.80
C LEU A 541 5.71 2.66 -21.09
N LEU A 542 6.40 3.79 -21.22
CA LEU A 542 5.84 5.08 -21.63
C LEU A 542 5.64 5.19 -23.16
N GLY A 543 6.08 4.19 -23.93
CA GLY A 543 6.05 4.23 -25.38
C GLY A 543 7.11 5.13 -26.01
N ILE A 544 8.14 5.50 -25.24
CA ILE A 544 9.26 6.35 -25.65
C ILE A 544 10.41 5.46 -26.15
N ASP A 545 11.08 5.86 -27.24
CA ASP A 545 12.30 5.21 -27.68
C ASP A 545 13.45 5.51 -26.70
N ALA A 546 14.05 4.45 -26.15
CA ALA A 546 15.15 4.59 -25.21
C ALA A 546 16.47 4.97 -25.88
N ALA A 547 16.58 4.86 -27.22
CA ALA A 547 17.85 5.10 -27.92
C ALA A 547 18.39 6.54 -27.74
N PRO A 548 17.61 7.62 -27.94
CA PRO A 548 18.09 8.99 -27.69
C PRO A 548 18.49 9.21 -26.22
N LEU A 549 17.73 8.64 -25.28
CA LEU A 549 18.02 8.74 -23.85
C LEU A 549 19.34 8.04 -23.47
N ALA A 550 19.68 6.94 -24.15
CA ALA A 550 20.91 6.18 -23.92
C ALA A 550 22.18 6.93 -24.40
N GLU A 551 22.04 7.92 -25.29
CA GLU A 551 23.14 8.76 -25.74
C GLU A 551 23.50 9.86 -24.73
N ILE A 552 22.52 10.30 -23.94
CA ILE A 552 22.70 11.31 -22.89
C ILE A 552 23.53 10.70 -21.76
N ARG A 553 24.73 11.23 -21.51
CA ARG A 553 25.64 10.68 -20.48
C ARG A 553 25.28 11.09 -19.05
N ASN A 554 24.77 12.31 -18.86
CA ASN A 554 24.41 12.81 -17.53
C ASN A 554 23.04 12.28 -17.12
N GLY A 555 22.93 11.62 -15.96
CA GLY A 555 21.68 11.02 -15.49
C GLY A 555 20.56 12.02 -15.20
N GLU A 556 20.88 13.22 -14.67
CA GLU A 556 19.89 14.27 -14.41
C GLU A 556 19.33 14.83 -15.73
N GLU A 557 20.19 15.07 -16.72
CA GLU A 557 19.76 15.48 -18.07
C GLU A 557 18.94 14.39 -18.77
N ARG A 558 19.26 13.11 -18.51
CA ARG A 558 18.48 11.98 -19.03
C ARG A 558 17.08 11.93 -18.43
N MET A 559 16.95 12.16 -17.12
CA MET A 559 15.64 12.27 -16.46
C MET A 559 14.85 13.48 -16.97
N ARG A 560 15.51 14.64 -17.12
CA ARG A 560 14.90 15.83 -17.74
C ARG A 560 14.37 15.55 -19.13
N ALA A 561 15.17 14.92 -19.99
CA ALA A 561 14.78 14.56 -21.35
C ALA A 561 13.57 13.61 -21.36
N LEU A 562 13.55 12.62 -20.46
CA LEU A 562 12.38 11.75 -20.31
C LEU A 562 11.11 12.53 -19.94
N LEU A 563 11.18 13.43 -18.97
CA LEU A 563 10.02 14.21 -18.52
C LEU A 563 9.48 15.13 -19.63
N LEU A 564 10.37 15.69 -20.45
CA LEU A 564 10.01 16.50 -21.62
C LEU A 564 9.32 15.67 -22.72
N GLU A 565 9.80 14.45 -22.97
CA GLU A 565 9.18 13.51 -23.92
C GLU A 565 7.82 13.01 -23.42
N VAL A 566 7.67 12.77 -22.10
CA VAL A 566 6.40 12.40 -21.48
C VAL A 566 5.38 13.54 -21.59
N ARG A 567 5.81 14.78 -21.37
CA ARG A 567 5.03 16.04 -21.37
C ARG A 567 3.94 16.10 -20.30
N GLU A 568 3.00 15.16 -20.25
CA GLU A 568 1.94 15.08 -19.24
C GLU A 568 2.42 14.29 -18.03
N VAL A 569 2.68 15.00 -16.92
CA VAL A 569 3.15 14.40 -15.66
C VAL A 569 2.05 14.47 -14.60
N PRO A 570 2.04 13.58 -13.60
CA PRO A 570 1.05 13.63 -12.52
C PRO A 570 1.14 14.97 -11.79
N ARG A 571 0.02 15.66 -11.58
CA ARG A 571 0.04 16.99 -10.94
C ARG A 571 0.70 16.92 -9.58
N ASN A 572 0.44 15.88 -8.82
CA ASN A 572 1.00 15.70 -7.50
C ASN A 572 2.52 15.38 -7.45
N LEU A 573 3.19 15.18 -8.59
CA LEU A 573 4.61 14.79 -8.66
C LEU A 573 5.55 15.80 -7.97
N PHE A 574 5.20 17.08 -8.01
CA PHE A 574 5.96 18.13 -7.33
C PHE A 574 5.55 18.34 -5.86
N LEU A 575 4.39 17.81 -5.44
CA LEU A 575 3.92 17.86 -4.05
C LEU A 575 4.52 16.71 -3.23
N PHE A 576 4.58 15.51 -3.81
CA PHE A 576 5.08 14.31 -3.15
C PHE A 576 6.59 14.12 -3.32
N GLY A 577 7.16 13.22 -2.51
CA GLY A 577 8.61 12.98 -2.46
C GLY A 577 9.29 13.76 -1.35
N TRP A 578 8.77 13.64 -0.12
CA TRP A 578 9.29 14.28 1.09
C TRP A 578 10.80 14.09 1.24
N SER A 579 11.31 12.89 0.96
CA SER A 579 12.74 12.56 1.05
C SER A 579 13.42 12.39 -0.31
N ALA A 580 12.74 12.72 -1.42
CA ALA A 580 13.32 12.56 -2.76
C ALA A 580 14.33 13.67 -3.05
N LYS A 581 15.51 13.31 -3.58
CA LYS A 581 16.43 14.30 -4.16
C LYS A 581 15.76 14.91 -5.40
N ARG A 582 15.83 16.23 -5.57
CA ARG A 582 15.34 16.93 -6.76
C ARG A 582 16.46 17.12 -7.79
N LEU A 583 16.11 17.34 -9.04
CA LEU A 583 17.07 17.71 -10.08
C LEU A 583 17.72 19.06 -9.75
N SER A 584 19.01 19.19 -10.09
CA SER A 584 19.77 20.44 -9.93
C SER A 584 19.77 21.33 -11.17
N ILE A 585 18.91 21.00 -12.13
CA ILE A 585 18.79 21.66 -13.42
C ILE A 585 17.82 22.86 -13.29
N PRO A 586 18.17 24.06 -13.79
CA PRO A 586 17.26 25.20 -13.86
C PRO A 586 15.91 24.83 -14.48
N ASN A 587 14.82 25.41 -13.95
CA ASN A 587 13.42 25.12 -14.30
C ASN A 587 12.91 23.70 -13.96
N PHE A 588 13.78 22.79 -13.52
CA PHE A 588 13.44 21.40 -13.20
C PHE A 588 13.66 21.04 -11.73
N THR A 589 13.92 22.03 -10.87
CA THR A 589 14.15 21.83 -9.41
C THR A 589 12.93 21.30 -8.65
N TRP A 590 11.74 21.33 -9.27
CA TRP A 590 10.53 20.69 -8.77
C TRP A 590 10.52 19.17 -9.00
N ALA A 591 11.23 18.69 -10.01
CA ALA A 591 11.15 17.29 -10.43
C ALA A 591 12.04 16.40 -9.55
N PRO A 592 11.55 15.22 -9.13
CA PRO A 592 12.39 14.20 -8.50
C PRO A 592 13.53 13.76 -9.43
N ALA A 593 14.74 13.60 -8.89
CA ALA A 593 15.87 13.02 -9.60
C ALA A 593 15.71 11.50 -9.84
N SER A 594 14.82 10.87 -9.07
CA SER A 594 14.41 9.48 -9.22
C SER A 594 12.93 9.38 -8.86
N LEU A 595 12.14 8.79 -9.75
CA LEU A 595 10.72 8.53 -9.59
C LEU A 595 10.48 7.35 -8.64
N THR A 596 11.44 6.44 -8.45
CA THR A 596 11.35 5.36 -7.44
C THR A 596 11.27 5.90 -6.00
N ALA A 597 11.68 7.15 -5.79
CA ALA A 597 11.56 7.86 -4.51
C ALA A 597 10.20 8.55 -4.32
N VAL A 598 9.29 8.40 -5.29
CA VAL A 598 7.89 8.87 -5.21
C VAL A 598 7.01 7.65 -5.01
N TYR A 599 6.34 7.55 -3.87
CA TYR A 599 5.55 6.35 -3.54
C TYR A 599 4.08 6.48 -3.94
N TRP A 600 3.55 7.70 -3.93
CA TRP A 600 2.11 7.94 -4.01
C TRP A 600 1.74 8.45 -5.41
N PRO A 601 1.00 7.67 -6.21
CA PRO A 601 0.43 8.16 -7.46
C PRO A 601 -0.65 9.21 -7.17
N GLY A 602 -0.93 10.07 -8.15
CA GLY A 602 -2.04 11.02 -8.12
C GLY A 602 -3.32 10.41 -8.66
N GLU A 603 -4.36 11.24 -8.77
CA GLU A 603 -5.54 10.88 -9.55
C GLU A 603 -5.16 10.72 -11.03
N ARG A 604 -5.76 9.74 -11.71
CA ARG A 604 -5.33 9.32 -13.07
C ARG A 604 -5.40 10.46 -14.08
N ASP A 605 -6.44 11.28 -13.99
CA ASP A 605 -6.71 12.37 -14.94
C ASP A 605 -6.15 13.72 -14.45
N ASP A 606 -5.52 13.74 -13.27
CA ASP A 606 -4.98 14.95 -12.68
C ASP A 606 -3.52 15.18 -13.09
N VAL A 607 -3.35 15.88 -14.22
CA VAL A 607 -2.06 16.08 -14.87
C VAL A 607 -1.59 17.53 -14.85
N ALA A 608 -0.28 17.70 -14.92
CA ALA A 608 0.43 18.95 -15.16
C ALA A 608 1.30 18.82 -16.42
N ILE A 609 1.60 19.94 -17.06
CA ILE A 609 2.34 19.96 -18.33
C ILE A 609 3.80 20.34 -18.09
N CYS A 610 4.70 19.41 -18.34
CA CYS A 610 6.13 19.64 -18.35
C CYS A 610 6.56 20.35 -19.64
N THR A 611 7.35 21.41 -19.51
CA THR A 611 7.89 22.23 -20.60
C THR A 611 9.35 22.56 -20.34
N GLU A 612 10.04 23.10 -21.34
CA GLU A 612 11.40 23.63 -21.21
C GLU A 612 11.51 24.76 -20.15
N GLU A 613 10.41 25.49 -19.91
CA GLU A 613 10.33 26.58 -18.94
C GLU A 613 9.99 26.12 -17.51
N GLY A 614 9.55 24.87 -17.33
CA GLY A 614 9.15 24.31 -16.03
C GLY A 614 7.84 23.53 -16.09
N LEU A 615 7.09 23.55 -14.99
CA LEU A 615 5.84 22.79 -14.83
C LEU A 615 4.63 23.73 -14.83
N LEU A 616 3.76 23.59 -15.82
CA LEU A 616 2.51 24.34 -15.93
C LEU A 616 1.36 23.54 -15.30
N SER A 617 0.65 24.14 -14.34
CA SER A 617 -0.42 23.47 -13.58
C SER A 617 -1.43 24.47 -12.99
N ASP A 618 -2.70 24.08 -12.92
CA ASP A 618 -3.74 24.80 -12.17
C ASP A 618 -3.75 24.35 -10.70
N LEU A 619 -3.57 25.27 -9.74
CA LEU A 619 -3.37 24.95 -8.32
C LEU A 619 -4.02 25.98 -7.39
N THR A 620 -4.25 25.57 -6.14
CA THR A 620 -4.57 26.50 -5.05
C THR A 620 -3.27 27.10 -4.52
N VAL A 621 -3.21 28.42 -4.45
CA VAL A 621 -2.04 29.16 -3.93
C VAL A 621 -2.38 29.74 -2.57
N VAL A 622 -1.48 29.54 -1.61
CA VAL A 622 -1.55 30.16 -0.29
C VAL A 622 -0.34 31.07 -0.15
N ARG A 623 -0.57 32.38 -0.12
CA ARG A 623 0.50 33.40 -0.11
C ARG A 623 0.61 34.10 1.25
N PHE A 624 1.84 34.33 1.70
CA PHE A 624 2.14 35.05 2.94
C PHE A 624 3.40 35.92 2.77
N PRO A 625 3.73 36.81 3.73
CA PRO A 625 4.95 37.61 3.67
C PRO A 625 6.22 36.75 3.56
N SER A 626 7.24 37.27 2.87
CA SER A 626 8.51 36.57 2.72
C SER A 626 9.10 36.19 4.08
N THR A 627 9.34 34.89 4.25
CA THR A 627 9.84 34.27 5.48
C THR A 627 11.19 33.63 5.18
N VAL A 628 12.10 33.65 6.16
CA VAL A 628 13.44 33.04 6.10
C VAL A 628 13.56 32.02 7.23
N GLY A 629 13.98 30.79 6.93
CA GLY A 629 14.32 29.80 7.96
C GLY A 629 14.04 28.35 7.55
N GLN A 630 14.26 27.42 8.48
CA GLN A 630 14.03 25.97 8.34
C GLN A 630 12.60 25.51 8.74
N VAL A 631 11.65 26.43 8.79
CA VAL A 631 10.62 26.42 9.83
C VAL A 631 9.49 25.39 9.64
N CYS A 632 9.17 24.72 10.76
CA CYS A 632 7.83 24.26 11.14
C CYS A 632 7.09 25.42 11.85
N GLY A 633 6.02 25.98 11.28
CA GLY A 633 5.40 27.21 11.80
C GLY A 633 3.88 27.23 11.66
N MET A 634 3.20 27.81 12.66
CA MET A 634 1.75 27.95 12.66
C MET A 634 1.34 29.25 11.96
N LEU A 635 0.64 29.11 10.84
CA LEU A 635 0.09 30.19 10.04
C LEU A 635 -1.38 30.38 10.39
N ARG A 636 -1.81 31.63 10.51
CA ARG A 636 -3.23 31.98 10.51
C ARG A 636 -3.65 32.27 9.08
N VAL A 637 -4.65 31.55 8.59
CA VAL A 637 -5.24 31.74 7.25
C VAL A 637 -6.60 32.36 7.44
N VAL A 638 -6.88 33.46 6.74
CA VAL A 638 -8.16 34.17 6.80
C VAL A 638 -8.69 34.25 5.38
N ASP A 639 -9.85 33.65 5.10
CA ASP A 639 -10.47 33.78 3.79
C ASP A 639 -10.92 35.23 3.55
N THR A 640 -10.34 35.86 2.54
CA THR A 640 -10.61 37.26 2.17
C THR A 640 -11.60 37.39 1.01
N VAL A 641 -12.10 36.28 0.45
CA VAL A 641 -13.05 36.34 -0.66
C VAL A 641 -14.48 36.45 -0.13
N GLU A 642 -15.03 37.66 -0.19
CA GLU A 642 -16.35 38.05 0.31
C GLU A 642 -17.56 37.35 -0.39
N SER A 643 -17.40 36.23 -1.10
CA SER A 643 -18.51 35.61 -1.85
C SER A 643 -18.51 34.09 -2.11
N THR A 644 -17.43 33.32 -1.88
CA THR A 644 -17.43 31.91 -2.34
C THR A 644 -17.98 30.88 -1.34
N PHE A 645 -17.88 31.12 -0.03
CA PHE A 645 -18.30 30.14 0.99
C PHE A 645 -19.75 30.23 1.45
N GLN A 646 -20.48 31.29 1.10
CA GLN A 646 -21.90 31.40 1.47
C GLN A 646 -22.79 30.46 0.67
N GLU A 647 -22.47 30.18 -0.60
CA GLU A 647 -23.26 29.26 -1.44
C GLU A 647 -23.00 27.76 -1.11
N ALA A 648 -21.81 27.41 -0.62
CA ALA A 648 -21.51 26.04 -0.18
C ALA A 648 -22.16 25.65 1.16
N ARG A 649 -22.72 26.63 1.89
CA ARG A 649 -23.46 26.45 3.15
C ARG A 649 -24.96 26.19 2.95
N SER A 650 -25.50 26.37 1.74
CA SER A 650 -26.95 26.29 1.46
C SER A 650 -27.39 25.16 0.53
N GLY A 651 -26.47 24.35 0.01
CA GLY A 651 -26.83 23.13 -0.71
C GLY A 651 -27.26 22.04 0.26
N GLU A 652 -28.51 21.56 0.14
CA GLU A 652 -28.99 20.33 0.80
C GLU A 652 -27.98 19.20 0.57
N ARG A 653 -27.29 18.78 1.63
CA ARG A 653 -26.44 17.58 1.62
C ARG A 653 -27.32 16.41 2.04
N ASP A 654 -27.58 15.49 1.12
CA ASP A 654 -28.51 14.37 1.28
C ASP A 654 -27.95 13.20 2.12
N SER A 655 -27.00 13.49 3.02
CA SER A 655 -26.44 12.52 3.95
C SER A 655 -26.06 13.27 5.22
N GLY A 656 -26.62 12.89 6.37
CA GLY A 656 -26.36 13.48 7.70
C GLY A 656 -24.94 13.30 8.23
N GLU A 657 -23.93 13.45 7.38
CA GLU A 657 -22.50 13.42 7.69
C GLU A 657 -21.98 14.87 7.73
N GLU A 658 -21.91 15.46 8.92
CA GLU A 658 -21.19 16.73 9.14
C GLU A 658 -19.69 16.44 9.31
N PHE A 659 -18.92 16.60 8.23
CA PHE A 659 -17.46 16.67 8.36
C PHE A 659 -17.06 18.02 8.97
N PRO A 660 -16.14 18.06 9.94
CA PRO A 660 -15.69 19.31 10.54
C PRO A 660 -15.01 20.20 9.49
N GLN A 661 -15.45 21.45 9.37
CA GLN A 661 -14.89 22.43 8.44
C GLN A 661 -13.56 22.99 8.99
N VAL A 662 -12.56 23.15 8.14
CA VAL A 662 -11.23 23.70 8.51
C VAL A 662 -11.30 25.17 8.93
N PHE A 663 -12.23 25.93 8.37
CA PHE A 663 -12.44 27.33 8.70
C PHE A 663 -13.51 27.46 9.77
N ASP A 664 -13.23 28.28 10.78
CA ASP A 664 -14.23 28.64 11.79
C ASP A 664 -15.36 29.50 11.20
N ALA A 665 -16.34 29.86 12.03
CA ALA A 665 -17.47 30.69 11.62
C ALA A 665 -17.04 32.06 11.04
N ASN A 666 -15.82 32.52 11.35
CA ASN A 666 -15.23 33.78 10.92
C ASN A 666 -14.30 33.64 9.70
N GLY A 667 -14.23 32.45 9.08
CA GLY A 667 -13.35 32.21 7.94
C GLY A 667 -11.86 32.15 8.32
N THR A 668 -11.54 31.88 9.59
CA THR A 668 -10.17 31.72 10.09
C THR A 668 -9.82 30.24 10.24
N ALA A 669 -8.65 29.83 9.79
CA ALA A 669 -8.05 28.53 10.04
C ALA A 669 -6.60 28.69 10.51
N TYR A 670 -6.08 27.71 11.23
CA TYR A 670 -4.67 27.64 11.57
C TYR A 670 -4.03 26.46 10.85
N CYS A 671 -2.81 26.64 10.34
CA CYS A 671 -2.09 25.55 9.72
C CYS A 671 -0.62 25.50 10.14
N GLU A 672 -0.16 24.33 10.54
CA GLU A 672 1.25 24.05 10.81
C GLU A 672 1.92 23.63 9.50
N LEU A 673 2.82 24.47 8.99
CA LEU A 673 3.59 24.22 7.76
C LEU A 673 4.98 23.72 8.12
N GLU A 674 5.37 22.55 7.61
CA GLU A 674 6.70 21.97 7.78
C GLU A 674 7.38 21.74 6.43
N LEU A 675 8.65 22.10 6.34
CA LEU A 675 9.49 21.87 5.16
C LEU A 675 10.26 20.56 5.28
N SER A 676 10.50 19.88 4.15
CA SER A 676 11.32 18.67 4.12
C SER A 676 12.71 18.87 4.75
N PRO A 677 13.18 17.92 5.59
CA PRO A 677 14.46 18.00 6.26
C PRO A 677 15.67 17.93 5.31
N ARG A 678 15.47 17.67 4.00
CA ARG A 678 16.54 17.73 3.00
C ARG A 678 16.89 19.15 2.55
N VAL A 679 16.09 20.14 2.91
CA VAL A 679 16.42 21.55 2.67
C VAL A 679 17.34 22.03 3.80
N ASN A 680 18.64 21.78 3.60
CA ASN A 680 19.67 21.99 4.62
C ASN A 680 20.14 23.47 4.76
N SER A 681 19.55 24.40 4.00
CA SER A 681 19.94 25.81 3.98
C SER A 681 18.77 26.70 4.36
N GLU A 682 19.06 27.87 4.95
CA GLU A 682 18.06 28.94 5.03
C GLU A 682 17.54 29.25 3.64
N VAL A 683 16.23 29.08 3.46
CA VAL A 683 15.53 29.36 2.21
C VAL A 683 14.53 30.48 2.44
N ILE A 684 14.37 31.31 1.40
CA ILE A 684 13.36 32.37 1.39
C ILE A 684 12.15 31.83 0.64
N PHE A 685 10.98 31.89 1.27
CA PHE A 685 9.72 31.46 0.69
C PHE A 685 8.60 32.41 1.12
N ASN A 686 7.53 32.48 0.32
CA ASN A 686 6.40 33.41 0.56
C ASN A 686 5.05 32.78 0.18
N GLY A 687 5.01 31.46 0.04
CA GLY A 687 3.78 30.74 -0.24
C GLY A 687 3.99 29.23 -0.31
N PHE A 688 2.86 28.51 -0.36
CA PHE A 688 2.83 27.11 -0.75
C PHE A 688 1.70 26.83 -1.73
N LEU A 689 1.84 25.74 -2.49
CA LEU A 689 0.91 25.26 -3.49
C LEU A 689 0.28 23.94 -3.02
N THR A 690 -1.02 23.77 -3.26
CA THR A 690 -1.75 22.53 -3.00
C THR A 690 -2.73 22.23 -4.14
N ASN A 691 -3.00 20.94 -4.37
CA ASN A 691 -4.04 20.48 -5.28
C ASN A 691 -5.44 20.46 -4.63
N HIS A 692 -5.51 20.54 -3.29
CA HIS A 692 -6.77 20.57 -2.58
C HIS A 692 -7.42 21.94 -2.67
N LYS A 693 -8.73 21.94 -2.91
CA LYS A 693 -9.53 23.14 -2.72
C LYS A 693 -9.82 23.34 -1.23
N PRO A 694 -10.01 24.58 -0.77
CA PRO A 694 -10.30 24.88 0.63
C PRO A 694 -11.45 24.06 1.23
N GLU A 695 -12.50 23.76 0.45
CA GLU A 695 -13.71 23.07 0.93
C GLU A 695 -13.50 21.57 1.14
N ALA A 696 -12.44 20.99 0.57
CA ALA A 696 -12.10 19.58 0.67
C ALA A 696 -11.09 19.29 1.81
N LEU A 697 -10.65 20.32 2.54
CA LEU A 697 -9.72 20.17 3.65
C LEU A 697 -10.47 19.78 4.92
N VAL A 698 -9.89 18.83 5.65
CA VAL A 698 -10.36 18.30 6.94
C VAL A 698 -9.34 18.65 8.03
N PRO A 699 -9.78 19.14 9.22
CA PRO A 699 -8.89 19.36 10.37
C PRO A 699 -8.15 18.08 10.77
N ILE A 700 -6.96 18.22 11.35
CA ILE A 700 -6.13 17.12 11.90
C ILE A 700 -5.36 16.31 10.84
N ARG A 701 -5.82 16.26 9.58
CA ARG A 701 -5.12 15.56 8.50
C ARG A 701 -3.88 16.33 8.01
N GLU A 702 -2.81 15.60 7.74
CA GLU A 702 -1.62 16.13 7.05
C GLU A 702 -1.82 16.12 5.52
N TYR A 703 -1.49 17.23 4.86
CA TYR A 703 -1.54 17.39 3.40
C TYR A 703 -0.16 17.70 2.85
N ALA A 704 0.22 17.03 1.75
CA ALA A 704 1.44 17.35 1.03
C ALA A 704 1.28 18.67 0.25
N VAL A 705 2.27 19.55 0.33
CA VAL A 705 2.29 20.85 -0.36
C VAL A 705 3.65 21.08 -1.04
N ALA A 706 3.72 22.00 -1.98
CA ALA A 706 4.99 22.51 -2.49
C ALA A 706 5.26 23.90 -1.94
N ILE A 707 6.36 24.08 -1.23
CA ILE A 707 6.80 25.37 -0.74
C ILE A 707 7.49 26.12 -1.88
N VAL A 708 7.11 27.38 -2.06
CA VAL A 708 7.52 28.19 -3.21
C VAL A 708 7.90 29.61 -2.82
N TYR A 709 8.69 30.22 -3.70
CA TYR A 709 8.86 31.67 -3.76
C TYR A 709 8.13 32.19 -5.01
N ILE A 710 7.04 32.91 -4.77
CA ILE A 710 6.19 33.55 -5.76
C ILE A 710 6.84 34.87 -6.17
N GLU A 711 7.23 34.97 -7.44
CA GLU A 711 7.69 36.23 -8.04
C GLU A 711 6.48 37.17 -8.19
N SER A 712 6.67 38.49 -8.08
CA SER A 712 5.53 39.42 -8.08
C SER A 712 4.61 39.22 -9.29
N ILE A 713 3.30 39.30 -9.07
CA ILE A 713 2.32 39.36 -10.16
C ILE A 713 2.64 40.64 -10.94
N SER A 714 3.01 40.54 -12.21
CA SER A 714 3.17 41.74 -13.02
C SER A 714 1.79 42.41 -13.09
N TYR A 715 1.72 43.66 -12.63
CA TYR A 715 0.49 44.47 -12.57
C TYR A 715 -0.16 44.68 -13.96
N GLN A 716 0.47 44.20 -15.05
CA GLN A 716 -0.04 44.25 -16.42
C GLN A 716 -1.05 43.14 -16.76
N ALA A 717 -1.26 42.15 -15.88
CA ALA A 717 -2.17 41.04 -16.14
C ALA A 717 -3.67 41.38 -15.92
N THR A 718 -4.00 42.59 -15.45
CA THR A 718 -5.39 43.06 -15.26
C THR A 718 -6.10 43.48 -16.55
N LEU A 719 -5.43 43.41 -17.70
CA LEU A 719 -6.01 43.73 -19.02
C LEU A 719 -5.85 42.54 -19.99
N GLY A 720 -6.61 41.47 -19.75
CA GLY A 720 -6.96 40.48 -20.77
C GLY A 720 -5.85 39.56 -21.30
N GLY A 721 -4.72 39.42 -20.60
CA GLY A 721 -3.63 38.50 -20.95
C GLY A 721 -3.46 37.34 -19.96
N ASP A 722 -2.97 36.19 -20.44
CA ASP A 722 -2.71 34.93 -19.71
C ASP A 722 -2.07 35.17 -18.33
N THR A 723 -2.89 35.12 -17.26
CA THR A 723 -2.54 35.42 -15.85
C THR A 723 -1.75 34.28 -15.20
N ARG A 724 -0.55 34.01 -15.73
CA ARG A 724 0.33 32.96 -15.20
C ARG A 724 1.13 33.48 -14.01
N LEU A 725 0.99 32.83 -12.86
CA LEU A 725 1.82 33.08 -11.69
C LEU A 725 3.16 32.35 -11.83
N ARG A 726 4.30 33.06 -11.80
CA ARG A 726 5.62 32.43 -11.82
C ARG A 726 6.10 32.12 -10.42
N CYS A 727 6.42 30.85 -10.17
CA CYS A 727 6.88 30.37 -8.88
C CYS A 727 8.25 29.70 -8.98
N LYS A 728 9.15 30.03 -8.07
CA LYS A 728 10.38 29.27 -7.83
C LYS A 728 10.10 28.18 -6.81
N TYR A 729 10.29 26.93 -7.21
CA TYR A 729 10.15 25.79 -6.32
C TYR A 729 11.27 25.79 -5.27
N VAL A 730 10.89 25.77 -3.99
CA VAL A 730 11.83 25.72 -2.85
C VAL A 730 12.00 24.29 -2.37
N GLY A 731 10.91 23.57 -2.15
CA GLY A 731 10.96 22.19 -1.68
C GLY A 731 9.58 21.60 -1.37
N PRO A 732 9.50 20.27 -1.16
CA PRO A 732 8.28 19.64 -0.70
C PRO A 732 8.03 20.00 0.78
N GLY A 733 6.77 20.21 1.13
CA GLY A 733 6.28 20.57 2.45
C GLY A 733 5.08 19.72 2.87
N ARG A 734 4.70 19.81 4.13
CA ARG A 734 3.43 19.28 4.64
C ARG A 734 2.71 20.34 5.47
N VAL A 735 1.39 20.28 5.44
CA VAL A 735 0.52 21.20 6.19
C VAL A 735 -0.48 20.41 7.00
N LYS A 736 -0.60 20.72 8.29
CA LYS A 736 -1.65 20.21 9.17
C LYS A 736 -2.59 21.33 9.56
N TRP A 737 -3.90 21.14 9.35
CA TRP A 737 -4.91 22.15 9.66
C TRP A 737 -5.52 21.93 11.05
N SER A 738 -5.82 23.02 11.74
CA SER A 738 -6.48 23.02 13.04
C SER A 738 -7.51 24.15 13.15
N THR A 739 -8.62 23.86 13.85
CA THR A 739 -9.67 24.83 14.18
C THR A 739 -9.36 25.62 15.46
N SER A 740 -8.35 25.20 16.23
CA SER A 740 -7.87 25.91 17.41
C SER A 740 -6.35 25.90 17.48
N VAL A 741 -5.77 26.87 18.20
CA VAL A 741 -4.36 26.84 18.55
C VAL A 741 -4.18 25.75 19.61
N ALA A 742 -3.77 24.55 19.21
CA ALA A 742 -3.49 23.48 20.17
C ALA A 742 -2.43 23.97 21.16
N GLY A 743 -2.72 23.83 22.45
CA GLY A 743 -1.95 24.36 23.57
C GLY A 743 -0.58 23.71 23.72
N SER A 744 0.37 24.13 22.89
CA SER A 744 1.81 24.05 23.10
C SER A 744 2.47 24.85 21.99
N VAL A 745 2.43 26.18 22.13
CA VAL A 745 3.34 27.06 21.38
C VAL A 745 4.74 26.71 21.86
N VAL A 746 5.44 25.81 21.14
CA VAL A 746 6.90 25.83 21.20
C VAL A 746 7.27 27.14 20.54
N SER A 747 7.52 28.15 21.37
CA SER A 747 8.20 29.35 20.95
C SER A 747 9.51 28.90 20.33
N LEU A 748 9.60 28.95 19.00
CA LEU A 748 10.87 29.07 18.31
C LEU A 748 11.59 30.21 19.01
N GLY A 749 12.79 29.92 19.53
CA GLY A 749 13.57 30.85 20.34
C GLY A 749 13.52 32.26 19.78
N GLU A 750 13.24 33.23 20.66
CA GLU A 750 13.17 34.67 20.40
C GLU A 750 12.96 35.08 18.92
N GLY A 751 11.70 34.95 18.47
CA GLY A 751 11.20 35.74 17.34
C GLY A 751 10.87 34.94 16.08
N ALA A 752 9.65 34.38 16.02
CA ALA A 752 8.77 34.45 14.84
C ALA A 752 7.46 33.70 15.11
N SER A 753 6.44 34.40 15.62
CA SER A 753 5.06 34.11 15.21
C SER A 753 4.76 35.05 14.06
N VAL A 754 4.63 34.52 12.85
CA VAL A 754 4.27 35.35 11.68
C VAL A 754 2.75 35.43 11.64
N GLN A 755 2.18 36.54 12.12
CA GLN A 755 0.81 36.91 11.75
C GLN A 755 0.81 37.28 10.26
N ALA A 756 0.20 36.45 9.42
CA ALA A 756 0.00 36.72 8.01
C ALA A 756 -1.50 36.80 7.70
N THR A 757 -1.90 37.79 6.92
CA THR A 757 -3.18 37.80 6.21
C THR A 757 -2.95 37.08 4.89
N VAL A 758 -3.76 36.07 4.58
CA VAL A 758 -3.50 35.13 3.49
C VAL A 758 -4.65 35.14 2.51
N GLU A 759 -4.43 35.60 1.29
CA GLU A 759 -5.34 35.37 0.17
C GLU A 759 -5.18 33.93 -0.32
N MET A 760 -6.26 33.13 -0.22
CA MET A 760 -6.36 31.85 -0.92
C MET A 760 -7.06 32.09 -2.26
N THR A 761 -6.31 32.01 -3.35
CA THR A 761 -6.87 32.19 -4.70
C THR A 761 -6.50 30.98 -5.56
N ALA A 762 -7.48 30.40 -6.25
CA ALA A 762 -7.21 29.41 -7.30
C ALA A 762 -6.67 30.14 -8.53
N VAL A 763 -5.41 29.88 -8.92
CA VAL A 763 -4.73 30.55 -10.04
C VAL A 763 -3.94 29.53 -10.86
N ARG A 764 -3.82 29.77 -12.17
CA ARG A 764 -2.96 28.99 -13.06
C ARG A 764 -1.49 29.35 -12.83
N VAL A 765 -0.67 28.38 -12.44
CA VAL A 765 0.74 28.56 -12.04
C VAL A 765 1.66 27.99 -13.13
N THR A 766 2.73 28.72 -13.47
CA THR A 766 3.77 28.31 -14.43
C THR A 766 5.13 28.26 -13.77
#